data_AF-A0A3D3MQS4-F1
#
_entry.id   AF-A0A3D3MQS4-F1
#
_cell.length_a   1.000
_cell.length_b   1.000
_cell.length_c   1.000
_cell.angle_alpha   90.00
_cell.angle_beta   90.00
_cell.angle_gamma   90.00
#
_symmetry.space_group_name_H-M   'P 1'
#
loop_
_entity.id
_entity.type
_entity.pdbx_description
1 polymer ?
#
loop_
_entity_poly.entity_id
_entity_poly.type
_entity_poly.pdbx_seq_one_letter_code
_entity_poly.pdbx_strand_id
1 'polypeptide(L)'
;MIPDTIFINEIMKPKFLLYILMLLFISCSNHEIEEGNQWLELSSPSVSFDYLGGTHILSAKIASGVLPKSITPCFSEDGDKWCTVSINESAVTIKVEHSYIEKDRSTQVTLTYDDKSPIILSVSQSAAPSADDTKIKVVNATATSEEVSGKDADGSPLTLPMSYDGNVKTYYNSKFGKVNYPFTITYELDGVHTLNKIIYVPRTDAGNKWGSFDKFTVEGSTKENPTTFITLGEYSRGDNVQEPLEMSMSQPLKNAKYVRFTIHKAYQDRISCAEMEFYEASKNSFDITSIFKDPLCTCLKEGVTRKQIYQIPDSNLLQLGLALLDNTYDSSYRHAYFRPYQNPSIMAKANKMSKYSMRDGVTGLYATAGKPLTVMVGSLYKNAAISLLIQDLNGGYNNYKVYALQEGYNKIIPSVGGLIYVLNYTEDAVPLLLKTSESKKLASQKTVEIHFPMAPVNGYFDISKNSEADWSDILKKATYQDIDVLGEYSHLTWRVSDFRKNNTNIIRTLKNLDDLVYKEEDWTGLVKYNKMFPNRMHICIDYKAKSPNSSDYRVVFNASDYYAQPFCDPDAFPSRCWGPAHEIGHSNQVRPGMKWAGMTEVTNNLMCLWEQEFLGRPCKLLVDGAKDSYKNFYERAINYIVLGKRAHCLPGESNIIRELQLVPFWQLKLYLVDVLGKKDFYRDLYEHYRMTPDLDTSSKTQGILQLDFVRQVCDLAKMNLIEFFKAWGFLTPVNTTLNDYGSKKFVITQKDIDALELEIQSKKYPKAPSELWKITENNLADFH
;
A
#
# COMPACT_ATOMS: atom_id res chain seq x y z
N MET A 1 -36.36 -15.60 49.11
CA MET A 1 -35.81 -16.27 50.30
C MET A 1 -34.33 -15.92 50.38
N ILE A 2 -33.95 -15.20 51.42
CA ILE A 2 -32.67 -15.44 52.12
C ILE A 2 -33.04 -16.39 53.29
N PRO A 3 -32.09 -17.13 53.89
CA PRO A 3 -31.28 -16.60 55.00
C PRO A 3 -29.77 -16.84 54.78
N ASP A 4 -28.89 -15.83 54.93
CA ASP A 4 -28.33 -15.23 56.17
C ASP A 4 -27.04 -15.99 56.58
N THR A 5 -26.04 -15.43 57.28
CA THR A 5 -26.05 -14.39 58.33
C THR A 5 -24.72 -13.59 58.40
N ILE A 6 -24.81 -12.27 58.65
CA ILE A 6 -24.04 -11.48 59.68
C ILE A 6 -22.51 -11.32 59.52
N PHE A 7 -21.82 -10.19 59.79
CA PHE A 7 -22.00 -8.71 59.93
C PHE A 7 -20.54 -8.13 60.07
N ILE A 8 -20.11 -6.91 60.45
CA ILE A 8 -20.59 -5.54 60.85
C ILE A 8 -19.37 -4.59 60.63
N ASN A 9 -19.38 -3.28 60.38
CA ASN A 9 -20.38 -2.24 60.07
C ASN A 9 -19.68 -1.04 59.34
N GLU A 10 -20.43 -0.02 58.88
CA GLU A 10 -20.14 1.45 58.89
C GLU A 10 -18.79 2.06 58.39
N ILE A 11 -18.70 3.27 57.80
CA ILE A 11 -19.70 4.27 57.37
C ILE A 11 -19.14 5.14 56.21
N MET A 12 -20.01 5.77 55.41
CA MET A 12 -19.61 6.75 54.38
C MET A 12 -19.43 8.18 54.92
N LYS A 13 -18.41 8.92 54.45
CA LYS A 13 -18.57 10.23 53.76
C LYS A 13 -17.22 10.88 53.34
N PRO A 14 -17.21 11.76 52.32
CA PRO A 14 -15.99 12.41 51.82
C PRO A 14 -15.73 13.78 52.47
N LYS A 15 -14.45 14.11 52.75
CA LYS A 15 -13.96 15.47 53.00
C LYS A 15 -12.50 15.65 52.54
N PHE A 16 -12.30 15.89 51.25
CA PHE A 16 -10.99 16.24 50.67
C PHE A 16 -10.69 17.76 50.88
N LEU A 17 -10.67 18.21 52.14
CA LEU A 17 -10.49 19.64 52.46
C LEU A 17 -9.97 19.87 53.91
N LEU A 18 -8.83 19.27 54.28
CA LEU A 18 -8.16 19.59 55.55
C LEU A 18 -6.65 19.29 55.56
N TYR A 19 -5.90 19.80 54.57
CA TYR A 19 -4.43 19.89 54.61
C TYR A 19 -3.92 21.28 54.19
N ILE A 20 -4.74 22.30 54.48
CA ILE A 20 -4.39 23.73 54.48
C ILE A 20 -4.83 24.25 55.86
N LEU A 21 -4.07 25.18 56.44
CA LEU A 21 -4.09 25.59 57.86
C LEU A 21 -3.54 24.55 58.86
N MET A 22 -2.22 24.36 58.86
CA MET A 22 -1.42 24.28 60.10
C MET A 22 0.05 24.60 59.82
N LEU A 23 0.38 25.91 59.73
CA LEU A 23 1.75 26.46 59.85
C LEU A 23 1.74 28.01 59.87
N LEU A 24 0.93 28.60 60.75
CA LEU A 24 0.97 30.03 61.09
C LEU A 24 0.75 30.19 62.60
N PHE A 25 1.27 31.29 63.17
CA PHE A 25 1.26 31.65 64.58
C PHE A 25 2.16 30.83 65.53
N ILE A 26 3.47 31.00 65.34
CA ILE A 26 4.29 31.51 66.45
C ILE A 26 4.82 32.88 66.02
N SER A 27 4.76 33.86 66.92
CA SER A 27 5.22 35.24 66.70
C SER A 27 5.74 35.82 68.03
N CYS A 28 6.39 36.97 67.97
CA CYS A 28 6.96 37.72 69.11
C CYS A 28 8.12 37.04 69.85
N SER A 29 9.27 36.93 69.18
CA SER A 29 10.55 37.31 69.80
C SER A 29 11.24 38.35 68.93
N ASN A 30 11.64 39.49 69.50
CA ASN A 30 12.38 40.50 68.75
C ASN A 30 13.75 39.92 68.35
N HIS A 31 14.01 39.90 67.06
CA HIS A 31 15.37 39.90 66.52
C HIS A 31 15.51 41.13 65.64
N GLU A 32 16.65 41.79 65.79
CA GLU A 32 17.06 42.88 64.93
C GLU A 32 17.30 42.32 63.52
N ILE A 33 16.87 43.06 62.50
CA ILE A 33 17.00 42.61 61.12
C ILE A 33 18.46 42.79 60.71
N GLU A 34 19.26 41.72 60.75
CA GLU A 34 20.56 41.69 60.09
C GLU A 34 20.34 41.83 58.57
N GLU A 35 20.65 43.02 58.05
CA GLU A 35 20.48 43.43 56.65
C GLU A 35 21.50 42.76 55.70
N GLY A 36 21.97 41.55 56.03
CA GLY A 36 23.31 41.06 55.69
C GLY A 36 23.42 39.70 54.99
N ASN A 37 22.36 39.17 54.36
CA ASN A 37 22.42 37.85 53.70
C ASN A 37 21.75 37.73 52.31
N GLN A 38 21.21 38.82 51.76
CA GLN A 38 20.66 38.80 50.40
C GLN A 38 21.79 38.99 49.36
N TRP A 39 22.38 37.87 48.94
CA TRP A 39 23.55 37.84 48.04
C TRP A 39 23.21 38.21 46.58
N LEU A 40 21.93 38.13 46.22
CA LEU A 40 21.36 38.52 44.93
C LEU A 40 19.97 39.15 45.17
N GLU A 41 19.78 40.36 44.66
CA GLU A 41 18.51 41.10 44.65
C GLU A 41 18.05 41.25 43.19
N LEU A 42 16.78 40.92 42.89
CA LEU A 42 16.20 41.00 41.55
C LEU A 42 15.11 42.07 41.49
N SER A 43 15.00 42.79 40.37
CA SER A 43 13.96 43.80 40.15
C SER A 43 12.53 43.23 40.07
N SER A 44 12.38 41.91 39.95
CA SER A 44 11.10 41.19 40.10
C SER A 44 11.35 39.74 40.52
N PRO A 45 10.52 39.14 41.40
CA PRO A 45 10.55 37.71 41.69
C PRO A 45 9.88 36.85 40.60
N SER A 46 9.25 37.46 39.59
CA SER A 46 8.59 36.75 38.51
C SER A 46 8.64 37.47 37.15
N VAL A 47 8.57 36.69 36.07
CA VAL A 47 8.44 37.18 34.68
C VAL A 47 7.45 36.31 33.92
N SER A 48 6.52 36.97 33.22
CA SER A 48 5.54 36.34 32.33
C SER A 48 5.87 36.65 30.88
N PHE A 49 5.77 35.64 30.01
CA PHE A 49 5.89 35.74 28.56
C PHE A 49 4.56 35.37 27.89
N ASP A 50 4.34 35.84 26.66
CA ASP A 50 3.33 35.24 25.78
C ASP A 50 3.89 33.98 25.08
N TYR A 51 3.05 33.30 24.32
CA TYR A 51 3.43 32.09 23.59
C TYR A 51 4.55 32.29 22.55
N LEU A 52 4.87 33.50 22.10
CA LEU A 52 6.01 33.75 21.21
C LEU A 52 7.34 33.70 21.99
N GLY A 53 7.30 33.96 23.30
CA GLY A 53 8.47 33.91 24.18
C GLY A 53 9.37 35.15 24.00
N GLY A 54 10.64 34.93 23.71
CA GLY A 54 11.64 35.98 23.51
C GLY A 54 12.60 36.14 24.70
N THR A 55 13.06 37.36 24.95
CA THR A 55 14.08 37.66 25.97
C THR A 55 13.63 38.78 26.89
N HIS A 56 13.71 38.57 28.19
CA HIS A 56 13.50 39.56 29.23
C HIS A 56 14.80 39.76 30.04
N ILE A 57 15.07 40.99 30.49
CA ILE A 57 16.27 41.31 31.27
C ILE A 57 15.82 41.92 32.59
N LEU A 58 16.02 41.20 33.70
CA LEU A 58 15.83 41.74 35.05
C LEU A 58 17.11 42.45 35.50
N SER A 59 16.97 43.65 36.06
CA SER A 59 18.08 44.29 36.76
C SER A 59 18.38 43.51 38.04
N ALA A 60 19.66 43.29 38.33
CA ALA A 60 20.12 42.54 39.48
C ALA A 60 21.17 43.34 40.26
N LYS A 61 21.09 43.33 41.60
CA LYS A 61 22.21 43.71 42.46
C LYS A 61 22.85 42.43 42.99
N ILE A 62 24.14 42.28 42.76
CA ILE A 62 24.95 41.14 43.21
C ILE A 62 25.86 41.62 44.33
N ALA A 63 25.92 40.88 45.44
CA ALA A 63 26.73 41.27 46.60
C ALA A 63 28.23 41.19 46.29
N SER A 64 29.01 42.09 46.88
CA SER A 64 30.46 42.15 46.68
C SER A 64 31.13 40.81 47.04
N GLY A 65 31.93 40.27 46.12
CA GLY A 65 32.57 38.96 46.26
C GLY A 65 31.85 37.80 45.55
N VAL A 66 30.56 37.94 45.23
CA VAL A 66 29.80 36.92 44.47
C VAL A 66 30.16 37.03 42.98
N LEU A 67 30.62 35.92 42.38
CA LEU A 67 30.93 35.87 40.94
C LEU A 67 29.69 35.42 40.15
N PRO A 68 29.19 36.19 39.16
CA PRO A 68 28.01 35.83 38.37
C PRO A 68 28.08 34.44 37.69
N LYS A 69 29.29 34.01 37.33
CA LYS A 69 29.54 32.70 36.70
C LYS A 69 29.45 31.50 37.66
N SER A 70 29.45 31.74 38.97
CA SER A 70 29.28 30.71 40.00
C SER A 70 27.81 30.52 40.40
N ILE A 71 26.92 31.44 39.99
CA ILE A 71 25.50 31.35 40.28
C ILE A 71 24.87 30.31 39.35
N THR A 72 24.33 29.24 39.91
CA THR A 72 23.80 28.10 39.13
C THR A 72 22.26 28.14 39.08
N PRO A 73 21.64 28.25 37.89
CA PRO A 73 20.19 28.13 37.74
C PRO A 73 19.78 26.65 37.65
N CYS A 74 18.97 26.19 38.60
CA CYS A 74 18.26 24.92 38.55
C CYS A 74 16.78 25.16 38.19
N PHE A 75 16.16 24.28 37.41
CA PHE A 75 14.79 24.43 36.91
C PHE A 75 13.86 23.38 37.53
N SER A 76 12.64 23.78 37.86
CA SER A 76 11.57 22.83 38.22
C SER A 76 10.96 22.20 36.98
N GLU A 77 10.54 20.93 37.09
CA GLU A 77 9.86 20.17 36.04
C GLU A 77 10.64 20.21 34.70
N ASP A 78 9.95 20.42 33.58
CA ASP A 78 10.53 20.53 32.24
C ASP A 78 11.01 21.96 31.90
N GLY A 79 11.26 22.82 32.91
CA GLY A 79 11.66 24.22 32.73
C GLY A 79 12.93 24.40 31.91
N ASP A 80 13.88 23.47 32.03
CA ASP A 80 15.14 23.45 31.27
C ASP A 80 14.95 23.18 29.77
N LYS A 81 13.78 22.69 29.34
CA LYS A 81 13.50 22.39 27.92
C LYS A 81 13.09 23.61 27.10
N TRP A 82 12.67 24.70 27.75
CA TRP A 82 12.13 25.89 27.09
C TRP A 82 12.60 27.24 27.67
N CYS A 83 13.14 27.25 28.90
CA CYS A 83 13.68 28.44 29.54
C CYS A 83 15.22 28.39 29.61
N THR A 84 15.86 29.55 29.45
CA THR A 84 17.31 29.74 29.63
C THR A 84 17.54 30.96 30.49
N VAL A 85 18.31 30.80 31.56
CA VAL A 85 18.73 31.92 32.42
C VAL A 85 20.24 32.08 32.33
N SER A 86 20.70 33.31 32.09
CA SER A 86 22.12 33.69 32.11
C SER A 86 22.31 34.96 32.91
N ILE A 87 23.42 35.04 33.65
CA ILE A 87 23.62 36.05 34.70
C ILE A 87 24.94 36.78 34.44
N ASN A 88 24.91 38.11 34.55
CA ASN A 88 26.08 38.97 34.48
C ASN A 88 26.13 39.88 35.73
N GLU A 89 27.07 40.82 35.77
CA GLU A 89 27.37 41.67 36.93
C GLU A 89 26.21 42.59 37.38
N SER A 90 25.23 42.86 36.52
CA SER A 90 24.12 43.79 36.80
C SER A 90 22.73 43.32 36.34
N ALA A 91 22.63 42.11 35.75
CA ALA A 91 21.37 41.61 35.22
C ALA A 91 21.25 40.08 35.18
N VAL A 92 20.01 39.61 35.31
CA VAL A 92 19.58 38.24 34.99
C VAL A 92 18.79 38.29 33.68
N THR A 93 19.34 37.68 32.63
CA THR A 93 18.69 37.54 31.33
C THR A 93 17.92 36.23 31.29
N ILE A 94 16.65 36.29 30.92
CA ILE A 94 15.74 35.15 30.80
C ILE A 94 15.32 35.06 29.34
N LYS A 95 15.69 33.98 28.64
CA LYS A 95 15.19 33.67 27.30
C LYS A 95 14.21 32.50 27.37
N VAL A 96 13.05 32.67 26.75
CA VAL A 96 12.00 31.67 26.61
C VAL A 96 11.77 31.37 25.13
N GLU A 97 11.72 30.10 24.75
CA GLU A 97 11.42 29.69 23.36
C GLU A 97 9.91 29.81 23.04
N HIS A 98 9.58 29.91 21.75
CA HIS A 98 8.20 29.87 21.25
C HIS A 98 7.47 28.61 21.72
N SER A 99 6.25 28.76 22.22
CA SER A 99 5.36 27.67 22.63
C SER A 99 4.33 27.39 21.53
N TYR A 100 4.25 26.14 21.12
CA TYR A 100 3.16 25.61 20.28
C TYR A 100 2.10 24.87 21.12
N ILE A 101 2.12 25.05 22.44
CA ILE A 101 1.30 24.27 23.38
C ILE A 101 0.07 25.08 23.79
N GLU A 102 -1.13 24.52 23.57
CA GLU A 102 -2.44 25.10 23.91
C GLU A 102 -2.77 25.08 25.43
N LYS A 103 -1.76 25.25 26.29
CA LYS A 103 -1.91 25.43 27.74
C LYS A 103 -0.80 26.30 28.28
N ASP A 104 -1.09 27.04 29.35
CA ASP A 104 -0.08 27.78 30.09
C ASP A 104 1.00 26.83 30.61
N ARG A 105 2.25 27.31 30.65
CA ARG A 105 3.39 26.61 31.27
C ARG A 105 4.16 27.53 32.19
N SER A 106 4.77 26.96 33.23
CA SER A 106 5.60 27.70 34.16
C SER A 106 6.73 26.85 34.71
N THR A 107 7.75 27.50 35.24
CA THR A 107 8.85 26.87 35.97
C THR A 107 9.33 27.82 37.07
N GLN A 108 9.74 27.25 38.19
CA GLN A 108 10.58 27.96 39.15
C GLN A 108 12.03 27.75 38.74
N VAL A 109 12.79 28.85 38.69
CA VAL A 109 14.24 28.83 38.53
C VAL A 109 14.86 29.13 39.89
N THR A 110 15.47 28.12 40.48
CA THR A 110 16.18 28.20 41.76
C THR A 110 17.62 28.59 41.47
N LEU A 111 18.00 29.82 41.82
CA LEU A 111 19.36 30.32 41.70
C LEU A 111 20.13 29.98 42.99
N THR A 112 21.20 29.20 42.88
CA THR A 112 22.08 28.81 43.99
C THR A 112 23.47 29.42 43.85
N TYR A 113 24.11 29.70 45.00
CA TYR A 113 25.48 30.19 45.08
C TYR A 113 26.08 29.77 46.43
N ASP A 114 27.13 28.94 46.40
CA ASP A 114 27.73 28.30 47.58
C ASP A 114 26.66 27.75 48.56
N ASP A 115 26.90 27.80 49.88
CA ASP A 115 25.93 27.40 50.93
C ASP A 115 24.89 28.50 51.26
N LYS A 116 24.65 29.48 50.38
CA LYS A 116 23.69 30.57 50.63
C LYS A 116 22.25 30.14 50.34
N SER A 117 21.30 30.75 51.06
CA SER A 117 19.86 30.57 50.83
C SER A 117 19.49 30.83 49.37
N PRO A 118 18.81 29.89 48.68
CA PRO A 118 18.51 30.04 47.25
C PRO A 118 17.51 31.17 46.96
N ILE A 119 17.67 31.81 45.80
CA ILE A 119 16.70 32.79 45.28
C ILE A 119 15.81 32.09 44.25
N ILE A 120 14.49 32.20 44.41
CA ILE A 120 13.51 31.58 43.50
C ILE A 120 12.92 32.64 42.58
N LEU A 121 13.05 32.44 41.27
CA LEU A 121 12.47 33.24 40.20
C LEU A 121 11.36 32.45 39.51
N SER A 122 10.13 32.96 39.50
CA SER A 122 9.01 32.31 38.78
C SER A 122 8.93 32.77 37.33
N VAL A 123 9.07 31.85 36.37
CA VAL A 123 8.90 32.15 34.94
C VAL A 123 7.63 31.47 34.43
N SER A 124 6.76 32.22 33.76
CA SER A 124 5.54 31.68 33.12
C SER A 124 5.47 32.07 31.65
N GLN A 125 4.74 31.26 30.87
CA GLN A 125 4.43 31.51 29.47
C GLN A 125 2.98 31.14 29.19
N SER A 126 2.25 32.01 28.49
CA SER A 126 0.84 31.76 28.15
C SER A 126 0.67 30.57 27.22
N ALA A 127 -0.53 29.99 27.25
CA ALA A 127 -1.04 29.10 26.21
C ALA A 127 -0.88 29.74 24.82
N ALA A 128 -0.57 28.90 23.84
CA ALA A 128 -0.53 29.27 22.44
C ALA A 128 -1.92 29.17 21.79
N PRO A 129 -2.23 29.97 20.76
CA PRO A 129 -3.38 29.73 19.89
C PRO A 129 -3.29 28.36 19.22
N SER A 130 -4.43 27.77 18.82
CA SER A 130 -4.41 26.43 18.25
C SER A 130 -3.59 26.33 16.96
N ALA A 131 -2.86 25.22 16.84
CA ALA A 131 -2.05 24.91 15.67
C ALA A 131 -2.88 24.37 14.48
N ASP A 132 -4.15 23.99 14.72
CA ASP A 132 -5.06 23.48 13.71
C ASP A 132 -5.70 24.59 12.87
N ASP A 133 -5.97 24.31 11.59
CA ASP A 133 -6.61 25.25 10.66
C ASP A 133 -8.05 25.56 11.09
N THR A 134 -8.45 26.84 11.01
CA THR A 134 -9.78 27.28 11.42
C THR A 134 -10.81 26.97 10.33
N LYS A 135 -11.77 26.08 10.60
CA LYS A 135 -12.88 25.80 9.68
C LYS A 135 -13.77 27.06 9.55
N ILE A 136 -13.79 27.64 8.35
CA ILE A 136 -14.57 28.82 7.99
C ILE A 136 -16.04 28.43 7.90
N LYS A 137 -16.94 29.29 8.41
CA LYS A 137 -18.36 28.96 8.49
C LYS A 137 -19.04 29.19 7.14
N VAL A 138 -19.61 28.12 6.58
CA VAL A 138 -20.68 28.22 5.58
C VAL A 138 -21.92 28.80 6.24
N VAL A 139 -22.43 29.93 5.74
CA VAL A 139 -23.64 30.59 6.25
C VAL A 139 -24.87 30.30 5.39
N ASN A 140 -24.68 29.97 4.12
CA ASN A 140 -25.73 29.57 3.17
C ASN A 140 -25.09 28.83 1.98
N ALA A 141 -25.88 28.14 1.16
CA ALA A 141 -25.43 27.60 -0.12
C ALA A 141 -26.56 27.54 -1.15
N THR A 142 -26.21 27.46 -2.43
CA THR A 142 -27.15 27.28 -3.55
C THR A 142 -26.60 26.28 -4.58
N ALA A 143 -27.47 25.56 -5.27
CA ALA A 143 -27.09 24.61 -6.33
C ALA A 143 -28.07 24.67 -7.51
N THR A 144 -27.63 24.24 -8.70
CA THR A 144 -28.47 24.19 -9.92
C THR A 144 -29.72 23.31 -9.77
N SER A 145 -29.65 22.28 -8.92
CA SER A 145 -30.81 21.55 -8.40
C SER A 145 -30.48 20.83 -7.09
N GLU A 146 -31.49 20.37 -6.36
CA GLU A 146 -31.31 19.49 -5.20
C GLU A 146 -32.45 18.48 -5.11
N GLU A 147 -32.21 17.37 -4.40
CA GLU A 147 -33.22 16.36 -4.13
C GLU A 147 -33.97 16.65 -2.81
N VAL A 148 -35.07 17.40 -2.93
CA VAL A 148 -35.91 17.84 -1.79
C VAL A 148 -36.85 16.77 -1.24
N SER A 149 -37.04 15.65 -1.95
CA SER A 149 -38.04 14.62 -1.61
C SER A 149 -37.44 13.27 -1.23
N GLY A 150 -36.25 12.97 -1.76
CA GLY A 150 -35.49 11.77 -1.42
C GLY A 150 -34.88 11.81 -0.02
N LYS A 151 -34.54 10.62 0.48
CA LYS A 151 -33.78 10.38 1.71
C LYS A 151 -32.66 9.38 1.45
N ASP A 152 -31.70 9.31 2.36
CA ASP A 152 -30.71 8.22 2.40
C ASP A 152 -31.30 6.94 3.03
N ALA A 153 -30.45 5.95 3.31
CA ALA A 153 -30.86 4.68 3.91
C ALA A 153 -31.18 4.78 5.42
N ASP A 154 -30.61 5.77 6.12
CA ASP A 154 -30.80 6.01 7.56
C ASP A 154 -31.96 7.00 7.83
N GLY A 155 -32.49 7.62 6.78
CA GLY A 155 -33.65 8.52 6.81
C GLY A 155 -33.32 10.01 6.76
N SER A 156 -32.07 10.40 6.55
CA SER A 156 -31.62 11.79 6.41
C SER A 156 -32.11 12.39 5.08
N PRO A 157 -32.35 13.72 4.98
CA PRO A 157 -32.65 14.37 3.71
C PRO A 157 -31.43 14.38 2.78
N LEU A 158 -31.63 14.71 1.50
CA LEU A 158 -30.56 14.80 0.49
C LEU A 158 -30.32 16.25 -0.01
N THR A 159 -30.79 17.23 0.75
CA THR A 159 -30.73 18.66 0.42
C THR A 159 -29.35 19.27 0.65
N LEU A 160 -29.09 20.44 0.09
CA LEU A 160 -27.75 21.06 0.07
C LEU A 160 -27.10 21.31 1.45
N PRO A 161 -27.83 21.58 2.56
CA PRO A 161 -27.25 21.64 3.90
C PRO A 161 -26.50 20.37 4.33
N MET A 162 -26.83 19.21 3.76
CA MET A 162 -26.17 17.92 3.99
C MET A 162 -24.82 17.80 3.27
N SER A 163 -24.19 18.93 2.95
CA SER A 163 -22.81 19.01 2.45
C SER A 163 -21.96 20.03 3.20
N TYR A 164 -22.44 20.53 4.34
CA TYR A 164 -21.70 21.40 5.26
C TYR A 164 -22.25 21.30 6.69
N ASP A 165 -22.78 20.12 7.06
CA ASP A 165 -23.35 19.85 8.38
C ASP A 165 -22.31 19.27 9.37
N GLY A 166 -21.10 18.94 8.89
CA GLY A 166 -20.03 18.35 9.69
C GLY A 166 -20.12 16.83 9.86
N ASN A 167 -21.02 16.15 9.14
CA ASN A 167 -21.24 14.71 9.22
C ASN A 167 -21.06 14.04 7.85
N VAL A 168 -19.85 13.55 7.57
CA VAL A 168 -19.50 12.86 6.32
C VAL A 168 -20.34 11.61 5.97
N LYS A 169 -21.30 11.20 6.81
CA LYS A 169 -22.28 10.13 6.51
C LYS A 169 -23.52 10.66 5.79
N THR A 170 -23.98 11.86 6.13
CA THR A 170 -25.02 12.57 5.35
C THR A 170 -24.42 13.01 4.01
N TYR A 171 -25.27 13.30 3.03
CA TYR A 171 -24.81 13.84 1.74
C TYR A 171 -25.91 14.62 1.01
N TYR A 172 -25.50 15.73 0.41
CA TYR A 172 -26.24 16.41 -0.65
C TYR A 172 -26.31 15.52 -1.90
N ASN A 173 -27.44 15.59 -2.61
CA ASN A 173 -27.59 15.03 -3.95
C ASN A 173 -28.35 16.01 -4.86
N SER A 174 -27.87 16.14 -6.10
CA SER A 174 -28.66 16.69 -7.20
C SER A 174 -30.00 15.94 -7.35
N LYS A 175 -31.04 16.66 -7.80
CA LYS A 175 -32.36 16.08 -8.10
C LYS A 175 -32.23 14.78 -8.90
N PHE A 176 -32.95 13.73 -8.51
CA PHE A 176 -32.78 12.40 -9.10
C PHE A 176 -32.97 12.39 -10.63
N GLY A 177 -31.91 11.97 -11.35
CA GLY A 177 -31.89 11.91 -12.81
C GLY A 177 -30.46 11.77 -13.34
N LYS A 178 -30.23 12.33 -14.52
CA LYS A 178 -28.91 12.85 -14.94
C LYS A 178 -28.95 14.37 -14.85
N VAL A 179 -27.84 15.02 -14.50
CA VAL A 179 -27.72 16.48 -14.56
C VAL A 179 -27.36 16.96 -15.96
N ASN A 180 -27.69 18.22 -16.25
CA ASN A 180 -27.09 18.96 -17.35
C ASN A 180 -25.80 19.62 -16.86
N TYR A 181 -24.83 19.79 -17.77
CA TYR A 181 -23.56 20.46 -17.49
C TYR A 181 -23.46 21.79 -18.26
N PRO A 182 -22.81 22.84 -17.69
CA PRO A 182 -22.20 22.86 -16.36
C PRO A 182 -23.26 22.84 -15.24
N PHE A 183 -22.92 22.19 -14.13
CA PHE A 183 -23.71 22.18 -12.91
C PHE A 183 -23.00 23.02 -11.85
N THR A 184 -23.71 23.92 -11.19
CA THR A 184 -23.11 24.87 -10.26
C THR A 184 -23.54 24.57 -8.83
N ILE A 185 -22.58 24.63 -7.89
CA ILE A 185 -22.83 24.78 -6.46
C ILE A 185 -22.08 26.02 -5.98
N THR A 186 -22.72 26.93 -5.25
CA THR A 186 -22.08 28.11 -4.66
C THR A 186 -22.34 28.14 -3.16
N TYR A 187 -21.25 28.07 -2.38
CA TYR A 187 -21.28 28.20 -0.93
C TYR A 187 -21.03 29.67 -0.55
N GLU A 188 -21.80 30.18 0.40
CA GLU A 188 -21.61 31.49 1.01
C GLU A 188 -20.90 31.33 2.35
N LEU A 189 -19.82 32.09 2.55
CA LEU A 189 -19.03 32.12 3.77
C LEU A 189 -19.34 33.39 4.58
N ASP A 190 -18.91 33.45 5.84
CA ASP A 190 -19.08 34.63 6.70
C ASP A 190 -18.41 35.92 6.18
N GLY A 191 -17.34 35.80 5.38
CA GLY A 191 -16.57 36.92 4.85
C GLY A 191 -15.68 37.62 5.89
N VAL A 192 -15.22 36.93 6.94
CA VAL A 192 -14.21 37.46 7.89
C VAL A 192 -12.89 36.69 7.89
N HIS A 193 -12.83 35.53 7.24
CA HIS A 193 -11.64 34.67 7.16
C HIS A 193 -10.94 34.73 5.80
N THR A 194 -9.65 34.40 5.79
CA THR A 194 -8.87 34.09 4.59
C THR A 194 -9.06 32.64 4.19
N LEU A 195 -9.47 32.34 2.96
CA LEU A 195 -9.55 30.97 2.47
C LEU A 195 -8.17 30.49 2.00
N ASN A 196 -7.61 29.50 2.71
CA ASN A 196 -6.34 28.85 2.41
C ASN A 196 -6.51 27.44 1.84
N LYS A 197 -7.55 26.71 2.25
CA LYS A 197 -7.77 25.29 1.89
C LYS A 197 -9.26 24.98 1.79
N ILE A 198 -9.61 24.07 0.90
CA ILE A 198 -10.94 23.48 0.77
C ILE A 198 -10.81 21.95 0.80
N ILE A 199 -11.71 21.23 1.47
CA ILE A 199 -11.79 19.76 1.43
C ILE A 199 -13.15 19.35 0.85
N TYR A 200 -13.13 18.56 -0.21
CA TYR A 200 -14.31 17.92 -0.81
C TYR A 200 -14.35 16.45 -0.43
N VAL A 201 -15.44 16.01 0.22
CA VAL A 201 -15.68 14.60 0.58
C VAL A 201 -16.80 14.03 -0.31
N PRO A 202 -16.52 13.06 -1.18
CA PRO A 202 -17.56 12.31 -1.90
C PRO A 202 -18.47 11.52 -0.95
N ARG A 203 -19.69 11.23 -1.42
CA ARG A 203 -20.69 10.37 -0.74
C ARG A 203 -20.06 9.05 -0.23
N THR A 204 -20.04 8.84 1.10
CA THR A 204 -19.25 7.77 1.72
C THR A 204 -19.97 6.43 1.91
N ASP A 205 -21.29 6.39 1.75
CA ASP A 205 -22.18 5.28 2.13
C ASP A 205 -21.90 3.92 1.45
N ALA A 206 -22.52 2.85 1.94
CA ALA A 206 -22.36 1.50 1.36
C ALA A 206 -23.10 1.29 0.02
N GLY A 207 -23.82 2.30 -0.48
CA GLY A 207 -24.57 2.26 -1.73
C GLY A 207 -23.73 2.48 -2.98
N ASN A 208 -24.35 3.05 -4.02
CA ASN A 208 -23.76 3.14 -5.35
C ASN A 208 -22.74 4.29 -5.54
N LYS A 209 -22.62 5.18 -4.56
CA LYS A 209 -21.72 6.36 -4.55
C LYS A 209 -21.76 7.23 -5.81
N TRP A 210 -22.90 7.31 -6.49
CA TRP A 210 -23.04 8.14 -7.70
C TRP A 210 -22.89 9.62 -7.38
N GLY A 211 -22.27 10.36 -8.30
CA GLY A 211 -22.13 11.82 -8.24
C GLY A 211 -20.81 12.38 -7.70
N SER A 212 -19.80 11.55 -7.41
CA SER A 212 -18.44 12.01 -7.10
C SER A 212 -17.89 12.90 -8.24
N PHE A 213 -17.36 14.09 -7.92
CA PHE A 213 -16.90 15.03 -8.95
C PHE A 213 -15.69 14.47 -9.72
N ASP A 214 -15.66 14.66 -11.04
CA ASP A 214 -14.54 14.36 -11.93
C ASP A 214 -13.88 15.67 -12.39
N LYS A 215 -14.58 16.46 -13.24
CA LYS A 215 -14.05 17.70 -13.83
C LYS A 215 -14.83 18.91 -13.37
N PHE A 216 -14.13 19.89 -12.81
CA PHE A 216 -14.73 21.13 -12.31
C PHE A 216 -13.71 22.25 -12.16
N THR A 217 -14.18 23.48 -12.31
CA THR A 217 -13.46 24.70 -11.96
C THR A 217 -13.96 25.20 -10.60
N VAL A 218 -13.05 25.64 -9.74
CA VAL A 218 -13.35 26.32 -8.47
C VAL A 218 -13.03 27.79 -8.63
N GLU A 219 -13.97 28.63 -8.24
CA GLU A 219 -13.91 30.09 -8.34
C GLU A 219 -14.28 30.70 -6.99
N GLY A 220 -13.83 31.91 -6.67
CA GLY A 220 -14.22 32.59 -5.44
C GLY A 220 -14.28 34.11 -5.56
N SER A 221 -15.03 34.75 -4.67
CA SER A 221 -15.15 36.21 -4.57
C SER A 221 -15.00 36.68 -3.12
N THR A 222 -14.58 37.94 -2.92
CA THR A 222 -14.37 38.53 -1.59
C THR A 222 -15.60 39.30 -1.12
N LYS A 223 -15.66 39.62 0.18
CA LYS A 223 -16.71 40.44 0.79
C LYS A 223 -16.81 41.85 0.20
N GLU A 224 -15.69 42.39 -0.28
CA GLU A 224 -15.61 43.70 -0.92
C GLU A 224 -16.08 43.68 -2.37
N ASN A 225 -15.94 42.53 -3.06
CA ASN A 225 -16.29 42.36 -4.47
C ASN A 225 -17.11 41.08 -4.72
N PRO A 226 -18.28 40.88 -4.06
CA PRO A 226 -18.95 39.58 -3.99
C PRO A 226 -19.44 39.04 -5.34
N THR A 227 -19.65 39.91 -6.33
CA THR A 227 -20.06 39.57 -7.69
C THR A 227 -18.89 39.23 -8.63
N THR A 228 -17.66 39.57 -8.27
CA THR A 228 -16.46 39.37 -9.10
C THR A 228 -15.75 38.09 -8.67
N PHE A 229 -15.84 37.05 -9.49
CA PHE A 229 -15.21 35.76 -9.24
C PHE A 229 -13.83 35.69 -9.90
N ILE A 230 -12.85 35.14 -9.17
CA ILE A 230 -11.54 34.74 -9.69
C ILE A 230 -11.42 33.21 -9.66
N THR A 231 -10.73 32.62 -10.63
CA THR A 231 -10.44 31.18 -10.64
C THR A 231 -9.44 30.84 -9.53
N LEU A 232 -9.82 29.91 -8.66
CA LEU A 232 -8.98 29.39 -7.57
C LEU A 232 -8.27 28.08 -7.98
N GLY A 233 -8.86 27.30 -8.89
CA GLY A 233 -8.23 26.11 -9.47
C GLY A 233 -9.11 25.38 -10.48
N GLU A 234 -8.50 24.50 -11.28
CA GLU A 234 -9.19 23.60 -12.22
C GLU A 234 -8.77 22.16 -11.93
N TYR A 235 -9.75 21.26 -11.85
CA TYR A 235 -9.56 19.89 -11.37
C TYR A 235 -10.14 18.88 -12.36
N SER A 236 -9.44 17.75 -12.52
CA SER A 236 -9.86 16.59 -13.32
C SER A 236 -9.39 15.33 -12.62
N ARG A 237 -10.31 14.61 -11.96
CA ARG A 237 -9.99 13.52 -11.02
C ARG A 237 -10.04 12.13 -11.67
N GLY A 238 -10.84 11.95 -12.71
CA GLY A 238 -11.24 10.66 -13.26
C GLY A 238 -12.63 10.23 -12.78
N ASP A 239 -13.22 9.27 -13.48
CA ASP A 239 -14.56 8.75 -13.16
C ASP A 239 -14.52 7.85 -11.91
N ASN A 240 -15.58 7.88 -11.10
CA ASN A 240 -15.73 7.07 -9.87
C ASN A 240 -14.63 7.25 -8.80
N VAL A 241 -14.05 8.45 -8.64
CA VAL A 241 -13.04 8.71 -7.59
C VAL A 241 -13.69 9.10 -6.26
N GLN A 242 -13.75 8.13 -5.34
CA GLN A 242 -14.52 8.18 -4.09
C GLN A 242 -13.74 8.58 -2.84
N GLU A 243 -12.40 8.68 -2.90
CA GLU A 243 -11.60 9.23 -1.80
C GLU A 243 -11.80 10.77 -1.75
N PRO A 244 -11.56 11.46 -0.62
CA PRO A 244 -11.61 12.92 -0.51
C PRO A 244 -10.64 13.64 -1.48
N LEU A 245 -10.83 14.94 -1.65
CA LEU A 245 -9.87 15.84 -2.30
C LEU A 245 -9.60 17.05 -1.40
N GLU A 246 -8.34 17.23 -1.03
CA GLU A 246 -7.83 18.49 -0.49
C GLU A 246 -7.41 19.45 -1.62
N MET A 247 -7.75 20.72 -1.48
CA MET A 247 -7.52 21.78 -2.46
C MET A 247 -6.88 22.97 -1.75
N SER A 248 -5.55 23.06 -1.78
CA SER A 248 -4.78 24.16 -1.18
C SER A 248 -4.64 25.34 -2.15
N MET A 249 -4.91 26.55 -1.66
CA MET A 249 -4.95 27.78 -2.46
C MET A 249 -3.55 28.36 -2.61
N SER A 250 -3.03 28.39 -3.85
CA SER A 250 -1.72 29.01 -4.15
C SER A 250 -1.68 30.53 -3.95
N GLN A 251 -2.86 31.18 -4.01
CA GLN A 251 -3.07 32.55 -3.54
C GLN A 251 -4.30 32.56 -2.62
N PRO A 252 -4.11 32.69 -1.28
CA PRO A 252 -5.22 32.67 -0.33
C PRO A 252 -6.19 33.84 -0.51
N LEU A 253 -7.50 33.54 -0.57
CA LEU A 253 -8.56 34.50 -0.83
C LEU A 253 -8.96 35.19 0.49
N LYS A 254 -8.47 36.41 0.72
CA LYS A 254 -8.82 37.22 1.89
C LYS A 254 -10.30 37.60 1.90
N ASN A 255 -10.91 37.61 3.09
CA ASN A 255 -12.32 37.92 3.31
C ASN A 255 -13.25 37.15 2.34
N ALA A 256 -12.97 35.86 2.15
CA ALA A 256 -13.67 35.01 1.18
C ALA A 256 -15.17 34.98 1.49
N LYS A 257 -16.01 35.32 0.50
CA LYS A 257 -17.45 35.51 0.69
C LYS A 257 -18.30 34.50 -0.08
N TYR A 258 -17.92 34.16 -1.31
CA TYR A 258 -18.52 33.06 -2.06
C TYR A 258 -17.44 32.16 -2.64
N VAL A 259 -17.70 30.85 -2.65
CA VAL A 259 -16.90 29.86 -3.39
C VAL A 259 -17.84 29.07 -4.30
N ARG A 260 -17.56 29.09 -5.59
CA ARG A 260 -18.37 28.48 -6.65
C ARG A 260 -17.63 27.29 -7.27
N PHE A 261 -18.30 26.16 -7.30
CA PHE A 261 -17.92 24.97 -8.05
C PHE A 261 -18.72 24.95 -9.35
N THR A 262 -18.02 25.07 -10.47
CA THR A 262 -18.58 24.94 -11.81
C THR A 262 -18.18 23.57 -12.35
N ILE A 263 -19.09 22.59 -12.23
CA ILE A 263 -18.83 21.17 -12.50
C ILE A 263 -19.18 20.84 -13.94
N HIS A 264 -18.26 20.18 -14.64
CA HIS A 264 -18.37 19.79 -16.06
C HIS A 264 -18.50 18.28 -16.24
N LYS A 265 -18.07 17.46 -15.26
CA LYS A 265 -18.27 16.01 -15.25
C LYS A 265 -18.25 15.46 -13.83
N ALA A 266 -19.07 14.45 -13.57
CA ALA A 266 -19.10 13.67 -12.33
C ALA A 266 -19.66 12.25 -12.58
N TYR A 267 -19.47 11.34 -11.62
CA TYR A 267 -19.75 9.92 -11.79
C TYR A 267 -21.24 9.63 -12.01
N GLN A 268 -21.54 8.84 -13.05
CA GLN A 268 -22.90 8.52 -13.54
C GLN A 268 -23.77 9.74 -13.91
N ASP A 269 -23.16 10.87 -14.25
CA ASP A 269 -23.84 12.13 -14.60
C ASP A 269 -24.78 12.63 -13.48
N ARG A 270 -24.37 12.45 -12.22
CA ARG A 270 -25.02 13.00 -11.01
C ARG A 270 -24.05 13.90 -10.26
N ILE A 271 -24.53 14.58 -9.22
CA ILE A 271 -23.69 15.42 -8.35
C ILE A 271 -24.02 15.07 -6.89
N SER A 272 -23.01 14.70 -6.11
CA SER A 272 -23.15 14.44 -4.68
C SER A 272 -21.93 14.91 -3.89
N CYS A 273 -22.18 15.30 -2.65
CA CYS A 273 -21.17 15.82 -1.73
C CYS A 273 -21.57 15.40 -0.31
N ALA A 274 -20.70 14.70 0.41
CA ALA A 274 -20.93 14.37 1.81
C ALA A 274 -20.61 15.57 2.71
N GLU A 275 -19.49 16.24 2.45
CA GLU A 275 -19.07 17.44 3.15
C GLU A 275 -18.16 18.28 2.24
N MET A 276 -18.30 19.60 2.31
CA MET A 276 -17.45 20.61 1.68
C MET A 276 -16.95 21.57 2.76
N GLU A 277 -15.70 21.41 3.15
CA GLU A 277 -15.10 22.17 4.25
C GLU A 277 -14.18 23.27 3.73
N PHE A 278 -14.17 24.42 4.40
CA PHE A 278 -13.38 25.61 4.03
C PHE A 278 -12.50 25.99 5.21
N TYR A 279 -11.24 26.36 4.99
CA TYR A 279 -10.26 26.56 6.07
C TYR A 279 -9.40 27.81 5.88
N GLU A 280 -9.20 28.55 6.97
CA GLU A 280 -8.12 29.54 7.15
C GLU A 280 -6.93 28.87 7.83
N ALA A 281 -5.72 29.10 7.31
CA ALA A 281 -4.52 28.45 7.82
C ALA A 281 -4.14 28.95 9.22
N SER A 282 -3.72 28.03 10.11
CA SER A 282 -3.30 28.45 11.46
C SER A 282 -2.07 29.35 11.43
N LYS A 283 -2.17 30.49 12.14
CA LYS A 283 -1.09 31.44 12.39
C LYS A 283 -0.09 30.95 13.44
N ASN A 284 -0.39 29.83 14.12
CA ASN A 284 0.51 29.14 15.05
C ASN A 284 0.81 27.70 14.59
N SER A 285 0.69 27.43 13.29
CA SER A 285 1.19 26.19 12.70
C SER A 285 2.72 26.11 12.84
N PHE A 286 3.27 24.90 13.03
CA PHE A 286 4.71 24.70 13.18
C PHE A 286 5.42 24.78 11.82
N ASP A 287 6.22 25.83 11.61
CA ASP A 287 7.11 25.94 10.46
C ASP A 287 8.29 24.97 10.61
N ILE A 288 8.27 23.87 9.87
CA ILE A 288 9.37 22.90 9.81
C ILE A 288 10.70 23.55 9.41
N THR A 289 10.68 24.62 8.62
CA THR A 289 11.89 25.31 8.17
C THR A 289 12.52 26.15 9.28
N SER A 290 11.85 26.39 10.41
CA SER A 290 12.47 27.03 11.58
C SER A 290 13.60 26.16 12.18
N ILE A 291 13.50 24.84 12.05
CA ILE A 291 14.44 23.85 12.60
C ILE A 291 15.27 23.18 11.50
N PHE A 292 14.62 22.73 10.42
CA PHE A 292 15.25 21.91 9.39
C PHE A 292 15.77 22.76 8.22
N LYS A 293 16.89 22.34 7.63
CA LYS A 293 17.56 23.06 6.54
C LYS A 293 16.93 22.78 5.16
N ASP A 294 16.31 21.61 5.03
CA ASP A 294 15.77 21.05 3.80
C ASP A 294 14.31 20.56 3.98
N PRO A 295 13.47 20.55 2.93
CA PRO A 295 12.05 20.19 3.04
C PRO A 295 11.80 18.70 3.33
N LEU A 296 12.83 17.85 3.25
CA LEU A 296 12.75 16.45 3.67
C LEU A 296 13.11 16.25 5.15
N CYS A 297 13.52 17.30 5.87
CA CYS A 297 13.99 17.24 7.26
C CYS A 297 15.20 16.30 7.46
N THR A 298 16.09 16.18 6.47
CA THR A 298 17.28 15.32 6.55
C THR A 298 18.39 15.92 7.41
N CYS A 299 18.45 17.24 7.57
CA CYS A 299 19.42 17.90 8.44
C CYS A 299 18.88 19.17 9.15
N LEU A 300 19.48 19.49 10.30
CA LEU A 300 19.18 20.70 11.07
C LEU A 300 19.80 21.96 10.43
N LYS A 301 19.21 23.12 10.71
CA LYS A 301 19.88 24.41 10.49
C LYS A 301 21.03 24.63 11.48
N GLU A 302 22.01 25.40 11.06
CA GLU A 302 23.12 25.81 11.91
C GLU A 302 22.62 26.66 13.10
N GLY A 303 23.21 26.45 14.28
CA GLY A 303 22.82 27.16 15.50
C GLY A 303 21.52 26.70 16.18
N VAL A 304 20.81 25.70 15.63
CA VAL A 304 19.61 25.12 16.27
C VAL A 304 19.99 24.46 17.60
N THR A 305 19.27 24.83 18.65
CA THR A 305 19.48 24.31 20.00
C THR A 305 18.51 23.19 20.36
N ARG A 306 18.91 22.33 21.31
CA ARG A 306 18.06 21.29 21.89
C ARG A 306 16.72 21.84 22.43
N LYS A 307 16.73 23.06 22.98
CA LYS A 307 15.54 23.75 23.50
C LYS A 307 14.53 24.09 22.40
N GLN A 308 14.99 24.57 21.24
CA GLN A 308 14.13 24.82 20.09
C GLN A 308 13.54 23.50 19.54
N ILE A 309 14.33 22.42 19.52
CA ILE A 309 13.85 21.08 19.12
C ILE A 309 12.77 20.55 20.07
N TYR A 310 12.84 20.83 21.37
CA TYR A 310 11.79 20.47 22.32
C TYR A 310 10.46 21.21 22.11
N GLN A 311 10.39 22.23 21.25
CA GLN A 311 9.13 22.93 20.93
C GLN A 311 8.37 22.30 19.75
N ILE A 312 8.97 21.33 19.03
CA ILE A 312 8.38 20.70 17.85
C ILE A 312 7.13 19.87 18.24
N PRO A 313 5.92 20.18 17.73
CA PRO A 313 4.70 19.47 18.17
C PRO A 313 4.59 18.02 17.68
N ASP A 314 5.17 17.69 16.53
CA ASP A 314 5.14 16.32 16.02
C ASP A 314 6.22 15.47 16.68
N SER A 315 5.82 14.41 17.38
CA SER A 315 6.72 13.56 18.16
C SER A 315 7.82 12.90 17.33
N ASN A 316 7.55 12.60 16.05
CA ASN A 316 8.51 11.96 15.16
C ASN A 316 9.55 12.98 14.67
N LEU A 317 9.13 14.21 14.34
CA LEU A 317 10.05 15.31 14.02
C LEU A 317 10.85 15.80 15.24
N LEU A 318 10.28 15.80 16.45
CA LEU A 318 11.00 16.10 17.69
C LEU A 318 12.10 15.08 17.94
N GLN A 319 11.78 13.78 17.89
CA GLN A 319 12.75 12.70 18.08
C GLN A 319 13.82 12.68 16.97
N LEU A 320 13.44 12.93 15.72
CA LEU A 320 14.37 13.13 14.61
C LEU A 320 15.34 14.29 14.88
N GLY A 321 14.83 15.45 15.30
CA GLY A 321 15.64 16.62 15.59
C GLY A 321 16.68 16.36 16.69
N LEU A 322 16.30 15.65 17.75
CA LEU A 322 17.22 15.23 18.81
C LEU A 322 18.26 14.22 18.29
N ALA A 323 17.84 13.23 17.50
CA ALA A 323 18.73 12.21 16.95
C ALA A 323 19.74 12.79 15.93
N LEU A 324 19.35 13.83 15.17
CA LEU A 324 20.25 14.58 14.29
C LEU A 324 21.23 15.45 15.09
N LEU A 325 20.77 16.16 16.12
CA LEU A 325 21.63 16.98 17.00
C LEU A 325 22.71 16.11 17.67
N ASP A 326 22.31 14.93 18.15
CA ASP A 326 23.17 14.00 18.88
C ASP A 326 23.97 13.07 17.95
N ASN A 327 23.81 13.19 16.62
CA ASN A 327 24.44 12.36 15.59
C ASN A 327 24.19 10.83 15.76
N THR A 328 22.98 10.48 16.20
CA THR A 328 22.53 9.09 16.43
C THR A 328 21.47 8.59 15.44
N TYR A 329 21.08 9.43 14.47
CA TYR A 329 20.03 9.06 13.51
C TYR A 329 20.51 8.10 12.40
N ASP A 330 19.89 6.92 12.32
CA ASP A 330 20.04 5.98 11.21
C ASP A 330 18.96 6.23 10.14
N SER A 331 19.38 6.68 8.96
CA SER A 331 18.51 6.95 7.81
C SER A 331 18.37 5.77 6.83
N SER A 332 19.09 4.65 7.02
CA SER A 332 19.34 3.63 5.97
C SER A 332 18.10 3.02 5.32
N TYR A 333 17.01 2.85 6.07
CA TYR A 333 15.69 2.44 5.57
C TYR A 333 14.64 3.56 5.61
N ARG A 334 14.98 4.70 6.20
CA ARG A 334 14.05 5.82 6.43
C ARG A 334 14.12 6.86 5.32
N HIS A 335 15.23 7.03 4.61
CA HIS A 335 15.38 7.99 3.51
C HIS A 335 15.78 7.24 2.24
N ALA A 336 14.93 7.26 1.22
CA ALA A 336 15.12 6.46 0.02
C ALA A 336 14.45 7.06 -1.24
N TYR A 337 14.89 6.55 -2.39
CA TYR A 337 14.39 6.94 -3.72
C TYR A 337 13.49 5.84 -4.31
N PHE A 338 12.23 6.17 -4.56
CA PHE A 338 11.22 5.23 -5.04
C PHE A 338 10.96 5.46 -6.53
N ARG A 339 11.55 4.58 -7.36
CA ARG A 339 11.37 4.55 -8.81
C ARG A 339 9.92 4.25 -9.23
N PRO A 340 9.50 4.63 -10.46
CA PRO A 340 8.25 4.18 -11.02
C PRO A 340 8.31 2.70 -11.42
N TYR A 341 7.15 2.04 -11.37
CA TYR A 341 6.86 0.78 -12.05
C TYR A 341 5.68 0.99 -13.00
N GLN A 342 5.60 0.21 -14.08
CA GLN A 342 4.39 0.26 -14.91
C GLN A 342 3.20 -0.32 -14.12
N ASN A 343 2.00 0.21 -14.37
CA ASN A 343 0.75 -0.35 -13.90
C ASN A 343 0.56 -1.80 -14.44
N PRO A 344 0.54 -2.85 -13.59
CA PRO A 344 0.52 -4.24 -14.03
C PRO A 344 -0.75 -4.62 -14.81
N SER A 345 -1.80 -3.81 -14.77
CA SER A 345 -3.01 -4.01 -15.59
C SER A 345 -2.75 -3.87 -17.09
N ILE A 346 -1.75 -3.10 -17.52
CA ILE A 346 -1.35 -2.95 -18.92
C ILE A 346 -0.85 -4.29 -19.47
N MET A 347 0.17 -4.87 -18.82
CA MET A 347 0.76 -6.12 -19.28
C MET A 347 -0.14 -7.32 -19.00
N ALA A 348 -0.97 -7.31 -17.94
CA ALA A 348 -2.00 -8.34 -17.75
C ALA A 348 -2.98 -8.39 -18.94
N LYS A 349 -3.41 -7.22 -19.43
CA LYS A 349 -4.30 -7.11 -20.60
C LYS A 349 -3.58 -7.49 -21.89
N ALA A 350 -2.34 -7.03 -22.11
CA ALA A 350 -1.55 -7.36 -23.30
C ALA A 350 -1.18 -8.86 -23.36
N ASN A 351 -0.96 -9.48 -22.21
CA ASN A 351 -0.57 -10.88 -22.09
C ASN A 351 -1.75 -11.85 -21.90
N LYS A 352 -2.97 -11.34 -21.68
CA LYS A 352 -4.17 -12.11 -21.31
C LYS A 352 -3.94 -13.01 -20.08
N MET A 353 -3.26 -12.47 -19.06
CA MET A 353 -2.80 -13.14 -17.83
C MET A 353 -3.34 -12.43 -16.56
N SER A 354 -2.93 -12.88 -15.36
CA SER A 354 -3.16 -12.12 -14.12
C SER A 354 -2.34 -10.83 -14.08
N LYS A 355 -2.75 -9.88 -13.25
CA LYS A 355 -1.89 -8.75 -12.85
C LYS A 355 -0.75 -9.26 -11.96
N TYR A 356 0.47 -8.82 -12.23
CA TYR A 356 1.63 -8.99 -11.36
C TYR A 356 1.63 -7.95 -10.21
N SER A 357 2.67 -7.94 -9.37
CA SER A 357 2.71 -7.24 -8.09
C SER A 357 2.32 -5.76 -8.13
N MET A 358 1.67 -5.32 -7.05
CA MET A 358 1.48 -3.91 -6.66
C MET A 358 2.25 -3.59 -5.37
N ARG A 359 3.40 -4.23 -5.15
CA ARG A 359 4.21 -4.17 -3.90
C ARG A 359 5.72 -3.98 -4.14
N ASP A 360 6.18 -3.79 -5.38
CA ASP A 360 7.61 -3.61 -5.73
C ASP A 360 8.30 -2.38 -5.07
N GLY A 361 7.55 -1.44 -4.51
CA GLY A 361 8.06 -0.26 -3.79
C GLY A 361 8.33 -0.51 -2.31
N VAL A 362 9.07 -1.58 -1.98
CA VAL A 362 9.37 -1.99 -0.60
C VAL A 362 10.20 -0.94 0.15
N THR A 363 9.84 -0.67 1.41
CA THR A 363 10.56 0.27 2.29
C THR A 363 11.45 -0.40 3.35
N GLY A 364 11.08 -1.59 3.84
CA GLY A 364 11.65 -2.17 5.06
C GLY A 364 11.16 -1.52 6.36
N LEU A 365 10.12 -0.70 6.29
CA LEU A 365 9.46 -0.07 7.43
C LEU A 365 8.11 -0.76 7.68
N TYR A 366 7.60 -0.63 8.91
CA TYR A 366 6.26 -1.10 9.26
C TYR A 366 5.48 -0.05 10.06
N ALA A 367 4.17 -0.22 10.12
CA ALA A 367 3.26 0.63 10.88
C ALA A 367 2.58 -0.14 12.02
N THR A 368 2.11 0.61 13.02
CA THR A 368 1.18 0.12 14.04
C THR A 368 -0.13 0.88 13.89
N ALA A 369 -1.28 0.19 13.88
CA ALA A 369 -2.58 0.84 13.83
C ALA A 369 -2.73 1.85 14.98
N GLY A 370 -3.29 3.03 14.68
CA GLY A 370 -3.48 4.14 15.63
C GLY A 370 -2.23 4.93 16.01
N LYS A 371 -1.02 4.54 15.61
CA LYS A 371 0.21 5.32 15.90
C LYS A 371 0.57 6.26 14.74
N PRO A 372 0.76 7.57 14.96
CA PRO A 372 1.13 8.49 13.90
C PRO A 372 2.43 8.13 13.18
N LEU A 373 2.36 8.07 11.85
CA LEU A 373 3.49 7.93 10.93
C LEU A 373 3.69 9.26 10.21
N THR A 374 4.89 9.83 10.32
CA THR A 374 5.27 11.07 9.64
C THR A 374 6.04 10.72 8.37
N VAL A 375 5.68 11.34 7.25
CA VAL A 375 6.31 11.12 5.94
C VAL A 375 6.59 12.46 5.28
N MET A 376 7.85 12.68 4.89
CA MET A 376 8.29 13.84 4.12
C MET A 376 8.54 13.39 2.68
N VAL A 377 7.88 14.03 1.72
CA VAL A 377 7.94 13.66 0.30
C VAL A 377 8.64 14.77 -0.48
N GLY A 378 9.64 14.42 -1.27
CA GLY A 378 10.37 15.33 -2.15
C GLY A 378 9.55 15.71 -3.38
N SER A 379 10.13 16.52 -4.26
CA SER A 379 9.35 17.14 -5.34
C SER A 379 8.73 16.15 -6.30
N LEU A 380 7.45 16.36 -6.59
CA LEU A 380 6.64 15.45 -7.40
C LEU A 380 6.72 15.79 -8.89
N TYR A 381 6.82 14.76 -9.73
CA TYR A 381 6.74 14.92 -11.18
C TYR A 381 5.30 15.27 -11.61
N LYS A 382 5.14 15.87 -12.79
CA LYS A 382 3.82 16.28 -13.30
C LYS A 382 2.85 15.09 -13.36
N ASN A 383 1.68 15.25 -12.73
CA ASN A 383 0.65 14.22 -12.59
C ASN A 383 1.10 12.98 -11.78
N ALA A 384 2.04 13.11 -10.85
CA ALA A 384 2.37 12.03 -9.92
C ALA A 384 1.17 11.69 -9.02
N ALA A 385 0.86 10.41 -8.92
CA ALA A 385 -0.14 9.86 -8.01
C ALA A 385 0.56 8.92 -7.04
N ILE A 386 1.33 9.50 -6.12
CA ILE A 386 2.08 8.74 -5.11
C ILE A 386 1.15 8.37 -3.96
N SER A 387 1.30 7.16 -3.44
CA SER A 387 0.55 6.70 -2.27
C SER A 387 1.38 5.76 -1.41
N LEU A 388 1.00 5.64 -0.15
CA LEU A 388 1.56 4.70 0.80
C LEU A 388 0.55 3.59 1.06
N LEU A 389 0.97 2.34 0.95
CA LEU A 389 0.17 1.15 1.28
C LEU A 389 0.73 0.47 2.52
N ILE A 390 -0.15 0.15 3.46
CA ILE A 390 0.18 -0.58 4.69
C ILE A 390 -0.56 -1.92 4.67
N GLN A 391 0.17 -3.03 4.83
CA GLN A 391 -0.32 -4.40 4.66
C GLN A 391 -0.11 -5.23 5.93
N ASP A 392 -1.19 -5.69 6.57
CA ASP A 392 -1.14 -6.63 7.69
C ASP A 392 -1.68 -8.00 7.27
N LEU A 393 -0.78 -8.94 7.01
CA LEU A 393 -1.11 -10.28 6.51
C LEU A 393 -1.85 -11.15 7.54
N ASN A 394 -1.92 -10.74 8.82
CA ASN A 394 -2.77 -11.42 9.82
C ASN A 394 -4.26 -11.38 9.45
N GLY A 395 -4.72 -10.33 8.76
CA GLY A 395 -6.06 -10.24 8.18
C GLY A 395 -6.19 -10.88 6.78
N GLY A 396 -5.12 -11.47 6.25
CA GLY A 396 -4.99 -11.95 4.88
C GLY A 396 -4.61 -10.85 3.87
N TYR A 397 -4.36 -11.22 2.63
CA TYR A 397 -3.80 -10.31 1.61
C TYR A 397 -4.68 -9.07 1.32
N ASN A 398 -5.99 -9.15 1.55
CA ASN A 398 -6.90 -8.02 1.34
C ASN A 398 -6.97 -7.06 2.55
N ASN A 399 -6.27 -7.34 3.65
CA ASN A 399 -6.18 -6.47 4.83
C ASN A 399 -5.05 -5.44 4.65
N TYR A 400 -5.33 -4.40 3.87
CA TYR A 400 -4.47 -3.24 3.67
C TYR A 400 -5.29 -1.94 3.63
N LYS A 401 -4.64 -0.80 3.85
CA LYS A 401 -5.17 0.53 3.47
C LYS A 401 -4.12 1.30 2.68
N VAL A 402 -4.61 2.11 1.75
CA VAL A 402 -3.83 3.05 0.93
C VAL A 402 -4.11 4.47 1.40
N TYR A 403 -3.06 5.28 1.46
CA TYR A 403 -3.07 6.68 1.82
C TYR A 403 -2.44 7.47 0.66
N ALA A 404 -3.11 8.48 0.13
CA ALA A 404 -2.48 9.40 -0.81
C ALA A 404 -1.33 10.16 -0.13
N LEU A 405 -0.29 10.49 -0.89
CA LEU A 405 0.83 11.30 -0.42
C LEU A 405 0.94 12.58 -1.25
N GLN A 406 1.10 13.72 -0.57
CA GLN A 406 1.38 15.03 -1.16
C GLN A 406 2.87 15.39 -1.02
N GLU A 407 3.34 16.38 -1.77
CA GLU A 407 4.68 16.95 -1.62
C GLU A 407 4.84 17.62 -0.24
N GLY A 408 6.02 17.49 0.38
CA GLY A 408 6.30 17.98 1.72
C GLY A 408 5.76 17.08 2.84
N TYR A 409 5.21 17.69 3.90
CA TYR A 409 4.81 17.00 5.12
C TYR A 409 3.47 16.27 4.98
N ASN A 410 3.45 15.01 5.44
CA ASN A 410 2.29 14.15 5.54
C ASN A 410 2.25 13.52 6.95
N LYS A 411 1.08 13.54 7.60
CA LYS A 411 0.84 12.83 8.87
C LYS A 411 -0.25 11.78 8.67
N ILE A 412 0.12 10.51 8.73
CA ILE A 412 -0.79 9.38 8.56
C ILE A 412 -1.11 8.79 9.93
N ILE A 413 -2.38 8.51 10.20
CA ILE A 413 -2.82 7.65 11.31
C ILE A 413 -3.28 6.31 10.69
N PRO A 414 -2.47 5.24 10.78
CA PRO A 414 -2.78 3.95 10.17
C PRO A 414 -4.03 3.31 10.80
N SER A 415 -4.98 2.87 9.97
CA SER A 415 -6.15 2.08 10.41
C SER A 415 -5.86 0.58 10.44
N VAL A 416 -4.76 0.16 9.80
CA VAL A 416 -4.16 -1.18 9.84
C VAL A 416 -2.68 -1.05 10.19
N GLY A 417 -2.08 -2.09 10.76
CA GLY A 417 -0.63 -2.17 10.93
C GLY A 417 0.06 -2.82 9.74
N GLY A 418 1.34 -3.17 9.92
CA GLY A 418 2.08 -4.05 9.01
C GLY A 418 3.04 -3.33 8.05
N LEU A 419 3.53 -4.05 7.05
CA LEU A 419 4.63 -3.62 6.18
C LEU A 419 4.21 -2.44 5.27
N ILE A 420 5.13 -1.49 5.08
CA ILE A 420 4.90 -0.25 4.32
C ILE A 420 5.51 -0.36 2.91
N TYR A 421 4.72 0.03 1.91
CA TYR A 421 5.11 0.07 0.49
C TYR A 421 4.77 1.43 -0.11
N VAL A 422 5.66 1.97 -0.94
CA VAL A 422 5.40 3.18 -1.75
C VAL A 422 4.84 2.77 -3.10
N LEU A 423 3.64 3.25 -3.41
CA LEU A 423 3.00 3.08 -4.70
C LEU A 423 3.41 4.23 -5.61
N ASN A 424 4.39 3.99 -6.48
CA ASN A 424 4.77 4.89 -7.58
C ASN A 424 4.52 4.14 -8.91
N TYR A 425 3.35 4.39 -9.51
CA TYR A 425 2.93 3.72 -10.74
C TYR A 425 2.74 4.69 -11.89
N THR A 426 2.96 4.18 -13.10
CA THR A 426 2.82 4.95 -14.33
C THR A 426 2.32 4.05 -15.47
N GLU A 427 1.77 4.66 -16.53
CA GLU A 427 1.32 3.90 -17.70
C GLU A 427 2.49 3.66 -18.69
N ASP A 428 3.59 4.41 -18.59
CA ASP A 428 4.80 4.24 -19.39
C ASP A 428 5.42 2.84 -19.21
N ALA A 429 6.01 2.32 -20.29
CA ALA A 429 6.70 1.02 -20.30
C ALA A 429 8.09 1.09 -19.63
N VAL A 430 8.12 1.34 -18.32
CA VAL A 430 9.36 1.30 -17.51
C VAL A 430 9.69 -0.17 -17.21
N PRO A 431 10.82 -0.73 -17.70
CA PRO A 431 11.14 -2.14 -17.49
C PRO A 431 11.46 -2.44 -16.01
N LEU A 432 11.26 -3.69 -15.59
CA LEU A 432 11.60 -4.14 -14.24
C LEU A 432 13.10 -3.97 -13.97
N LEU A 433 13.94 -4.45 -14.90
CA LEU A 433 15.39 -4.44 -14.75
C LEU A 433 16.00 -3.28 -15.56
N LEU A 434 16.56 -2.30 -14.85
CA LEU A 434 17.11 -1.07 -15.44
C LEU A 434 18.52 -1.31 -16.01
N LYS A 435 18.65 -2.23 -16.96
CA LYS A 435 19.93 -2.71 -17.50
C LYS A 435 20.57 -1.73 -18.50
N THR A 436 19.82 -0.79 -19.10
CA THR A 436 20.33 0.23 -20.06
C THR A 436 20.28 1.67 -19.54
N SER A 437 21.06 2.58 -20.13
CA SER A 437 21.06 4.01 -19.78
C SER A 437 19.70 4.69 -19.99
N GLU A 438 18.97 4.29 -21.03
CA GLU A 438 17.65 4.79 -21.39
C GLU A 438 16.61 4.36 -20.36
N SER A 439 16.65 3.09 -19.94
CA SER A 439 15.77 2.56 -18.89
C SER A 439 16.00 3.25 -17.55
N LYS A 440 17.27 3.49 -17.17
CA LYS A 440 17.64 4.24 -15.97
C LYS A 440 17.12 5.68 -16.02
N LYS A 441 17.27 6.36 -17.16
CA LYS A 441 16.79 7.73 -17.38
C LYS A 441 15.26 7.84 -17.31
N LEU A 442 14.54 6.89 -17.93
CA LEU A 442 13.08 6.84 -17.89
C LEU A 442 12.57 6.64 -16.46
N ALA A 443 13.21 5.74 -15.69
CA ALA A 443 12.89 5.57 -14.27
C ALA A 443 13.19 6.85 -13.47
N SER A 444 14.39 7.41 -13.59
CA SER A 444 14.80 8.59 -12.80
C SER A 444 13.92 9.82 -13.02
N GLN A 445 13.31 9.98 -14.21
CA GLN A 445 12.39 11.08 -14.51
C GLN A 445 11.08 11.06 -13.71
N LYS A 446 10.73 9.93 -13.08
CA LYS A 446 9.55 9.80 -12.20
C LYS A 446 9.90 9.16 -10.85
N THR A 447 11.18 9.09 -10.49
CA THR A 447 11.61 8.65 -9.16
C THR A 447 11.27 9.73 -8.14
N VAL A 448 10.68 9.35 -7.00
CA VAL A 448 10.34 10.28 -5.91
C VAL A 448 11.19 9.96 -4.68
N GLU A 449 11.79 10.98 -4.11
CA GLU A 449 12.55 10.90 -2.85
C GLU A 449 11.58 10.99 -1.66
N ILE A 450 11.70 10.10 -0.69
CA ILE A 450 10.83 10.09 0.50
C ILE A 450 11.67 9.82 1.75
N HIS A 451 11.39 10.58 2.80
CA HIS A 451 11.94 10.39 4.14
C HIS A 451 10.82 10.06 5.14
N PHE A 452 11.09 9.11 6.04
CA PHE A 452 10.16 8.58 7.04
C PHE A 452 10.68 8.85 8.46
N PRO A 453 10.60 10.10 8.97
CA PRO A 453 11.04 10.48 10.30
C PRO A 453 10.67 9.46 11.39
N MET A 454 11.69 8.86 12.01
CA MET A 454 11.57 7.93 13.14
C MET A 454 10.68 6.70 12.94
N ALA A 455 10.27 6.38 11.70
CA ALA A 455 9.49 5.18 11.43
C ALA A 455 10.22 3.90 11.91
N PRO A 456 9.50 2.88 12.42
CA PRO A 456 10.15 1.70 12.98
C PRO A 456 10.63 0.79 11.85
N VAL A 457 11.90 0.37 11.95
CA VAL A 457 12.61 -0.38 10.92
C VAL A 457 12.47 -1.87 11.16
N ASN A 458 12.09 -2.60 10.11
CA ASN A 458 12.20 -4.05 10.02
C ASN A 458 13.37 -4.50 9.13
N GLY A 459 13.71 -3.67 8.14
CA GLY A 459 14.60 -4.04 7.03
C GLY A 459 13.89 -4.83 5.94
N TYR A 460 14.59 -5.00 4.81
CA TYR A 460 14.26 -5.89 3.70
C TYR A 460 15.56 -6.35 3.04
N PHE A 461 15.48 -7.42 2.26
CA PHE A 461 16.59 -7.92 1.44
C PHE A 461 16.31 -7.70 -0.06
N ASP A 462 17.28 -7.23 -0.82
CA ASP A 462 17.17 -7.04 -2.28
C ASP A 462 18.47 -7.46 -2.95
N ILE A 463 18.40 -8.45 -3.86
CA ILE A 463 19.57 -9.04 -4.53
C ILE A 463 20.37 -8.04 -5.38
N SER A 464 19.78 -6.89 -5.74
CA SER A 464 20.47 -5.80 -6.43
C SER A 464 21.23 -4.85 -5.50
N LYS A 465 21.11 -5.02 -4.17
CA LYS A 465 21.67 -4.14 -3.13
C LYS A 465 22.45 -4.90 -2.03
N ASN A 466 22.10 -6.15 -1.76
CA ASN A 466 22.56 -6.90 -0.58
C ASN A 466 23.29 -8.20 -0.96
N SER A 467 24.32 -8.51 -0.18
CA SER A 467 25.05 -9.78 -0.19
C SER A 467 24.48 -10.77 0.83
N GLU A 468 24.84 -12.06 0.73
CA GLU A 468 24.43 -13.06 1.73
C GLU A 468 24.91 -12.72 3.16
N ALA A 469 26.01 -11.96 3.31
CA ALA A 469 26.48 -11.51 4.61
C ALA A 469 25.52 -10.49 5.25
N ASP A 470 24.96 -9.57 4.47
CA ASP A 470 24.01 -8.56 4.94
C ASP A 470 22.72 -9.20 5.46
N TRP A 471 22.30 -10.33 4.85
CA TRP A 471 21.08 -11.04 5.24
C TRP A 471 21.07 -11.44 6.71
N SER A 472 22.19 -11.91 7.25
CA SER A 472 22.30 -12.28 8.67
C SER A 472 21.98 -11.10 9.59
N ASP A 473 22.51 -9.92 9.26
CA ASP A 473 22.36 -8.72 10.07
C ASP A 473 20.97 -8.06 9.88
N ILE A 474 20.41 -8.11 8.66
CA ILE A 474 19.02 -7.73 8.36
C ILE A 474 18.05 -8.62 9.15
N LEU A 475 18.17 -9.94 9.02
CA LEU A 475 17.30 -10.92 9.67
C LEU A 475 17.45 -10.90 11.20
N LYS A 476 18.59 -10.48 11.73
CA LYS A 476 18.82 -10.23 13.17
C LYS A 476 18.17 -8.93 13.66
N LYS A 477 18.18 -7.87 12.86
CA LYS A 477 17.57 -6.55 13.17
C LYS A 477 16.04 -6.54 12.97
N ALA A 478 15.48 -7.47 12.19
CA ALA A 478 14.04 -7.57 11.94
C ALA A 478 13.20 -7.71 13.23
N THR A 479 12.24 -6.82 13.41
CA THR A 479 11.37 -6.69 14.60
C THR A 479 9.90 -6.99 14.33
N TYR A 480 9.46 -6.94 13.07
CA TYR A 480 8.13 -7.38 12.65
C TYR A 480 8.12 -8.89 12.34
N GLN A 481 6.93 -9.48 12.24
CA GLN A 481 6.74 -10.93 12.05
C GLN A 481 7.14 -11.42 10.65
N ASP A 482 6.90 -10.59 9.63
CA ASP A 482 7.11 -10.90 8.22
C ASP A 482 8.18 -9.95 7.64
N ILE A 483 8.89 -10.36 6.61
CA ILE A 483 9.93 -9.56 5.93
C ILE A 483 9.89 -9.74 4.42
N ASP A 484 10.21 -8.67 3.70
CA ASP A 484 10.31 -8.64 2.24
C ASP A 484 11.72 -9.04 1.75
N VAL A 485 11.73 -9.86 0.71
CA VAL A 485 12.91 -10.41 0.06
C VAL A 485 12.72 -10.34 -1.46
N LEU A 486 13.55 -9.58 -2.17
CA LEU A 486 13.38 -9.25 -3.59
C LEU A 486 14.51 -9.84 -4.45
N GLY A 487 14.12 -10.60 -5.47
CA GLY A 487 14.99 -11.06 -6.56
C GLY A 487 14.99 -10.13 -7.78
N GLU A 488 15.45 -10.61 -8.93
CA GLU A 488 15.28 -9.94 -10.23
C GLU A 488 13.79 -9.97 -10.67
N TYR A 489 13.09 -11.09 -10.49
CA TYR A 489 11.74 -11.34 -11.03
C TYR A 489 10.69 -11.72 -9.97
N SER A 490 11.14 -12.21 -8.82
CA SER A 490 10.31 -12.66 -7.70
C SER A 490 10.39 -11.71 -6.50
N HIS A 491 9.29 -11.57 -5.78
CA HIS A 491 9.19 -10.87 -4.49
C HIS A 491 8.58 -11.84 -3.50
N LEU A 492 9.32 -12.23 -2.47
CA LEU A 492 8.87 -13.10 -1.38
C LEU A 492 8.61 -12.26 -0.13
N THR A 493 7.39 -12.34 0.44
CA THR A 493 7.10 -11.81 1.78
C THR A 493 6.77 -12.98 2.71
N TRP A 494 7.67 -13.30 3.66
CA TRP A 494 7.54 -14.48 4.51
C TRP A 494 7.99 -14.23 5.96
N ARG A 495 7.70 -15.19 6.84
CA ARG A 495 8.01 -15.10 8.28
C ARG A 495 9.50 -15.03 8.58
N VAL A 496 9.87 -14.00 9.33
CA VAL A 496 11.18 -13.84 9.98
C VAL A 496 11.53 -15.04 10.87
N SER A 497 10.54 -15.66 11.53
CA SER A 497 10.74 -16.87 12.35
C SER A 497 11.26 -18.06 11.54
N ASP A 498 10.79 -18.22 10.30
CA ASP A 498 11.04 -19.43 9.51
C ASP A 498 12.42 -19.36 8.88
N PHE A 499 12.83 -18.18 8.39
CA PHE A 499 14.20 -17.95 7.93
C PHE A 499 15.22 -18.15 9.05
N ARG A 500 14.92 -17.66 10.27
CA ARG A 500 15.76 -17.88 11.46
C ARG A 500 15.83 -19.37 11.84
N LYS A 501 14.69 -20.08 11.81
CA LYS A 501 14.57 -21.51 12.13
C LYS A 501 15.36 -22.42 11.18
N ASN A 502 15.41 -22.09 9.89
CA ASN A 502 16.06 -22.92 8.86
C ASN A 502 17.48 -22.46 8.48
N ASN A 503 17.98 -21.34 9.05
CA ASN A 503 19.26 -20.73 8.67
C ASN A 503 19.37 -20.51 7.14
N THR A 504 18.32 -19.92 6.56
CA THR A 504 18.11 -19.86 5.10
C THR A 504 19.20 -19.08 4.37
N ASN A 505 19.91 -19.76 3.44
CA ASN A 505 20.67 -19.09 2.38
C ASN A 505 19.69 -18.40 1.42
N ILE A 506 19.56 -17.07 1.56
CA ILE A 506 18.53 -16.31 0.87
C ILE A 506 18.80 -16.12 -0.62
N ILE A 507 20.08 -16.12 -1.03
CA ILE A 507 20.48 -16.03 -2.43
C ILE A 507 20.01 -17.27 -3.20
N ARG A 508 20.15 -18.46 -2.62
CA ARG A 508 19.65 -19.71 -3.23
C ARG A 508 18.13 -19.77 -3.25
N THR A 509 17.45 -19.32 -2.21
CA THR A 509 15.98 -19.15 -2.23
C THR A 509 15.54 -18.22 -3.37
N LEU A 510 16.13 -17.03 -3.47
CA LEU A 510 15.79 -16.08 -4.52
C LEU A 510 16.10 -16.62 -5.92
N LYS A 511 17.25 -17.26 -6.12
CA LYS A 511 17.59 -17.88 -7.41
C LYS A 511 16.54 -18.92 -7.82
N ASN A 512 16.10 -19.78 -6.89
CA ASN A 512 15.07 -20.79 -7.15
C ASN A 512 13.73 -20.15 -7.59
N LEU A 513 13.35 -19.01 -7.01
CA LEU A 513 12.09 -18.32 -7.31
C LEU A 513 12.19 -17.44 -8.58
N ASP A 514 13.31 -16.75 -8.79
CA ASP A 514 13.59 -15.97 -10.00
C ASP A 514 13.71 -16.87 -11.23
N ASP A 515 14.43 -18.00 -11.12
CA ASP A 515 14.53 -19.02 -12.17
C ASP A 515 13.12 -19.49 -12.56
N LEU A 516 12.28 -19.86 -11.58
CA LEU A 516 10.91 -20.35 -11.81
C LEU A 516 10.06 -19.31 -12.54
N VAL A 517 9.96 -18.09 -12.01
CA VAL A 517 9.16 -17.01 -12.63
C VAL A 517 9.64 -16.75 -14.07
N TYR A 518 10.95 -16.65 -14.28
CA TYR A 518 11.53 -16.42 -15.61
C TYR A 518 11.22 -17.56 -16.60
N LYS A 519 11.33 -18.83 -16.18
CA LYS A 519 11.07 -19.98 -17.05
C LYS A 519 9.59 -20.11 -17.44
N GLU A 520 8.66 -19.69 -16.57
CA GLU A 520 7.24 -19.62 -16.94
C GLU A 520 6.94 -18.49 -17.92
N GLU A 521 7.54 -17.31 -17.73
CA GLU A 521 7.48 -16.22 -18.71
C GLU A 521 8.11 -16.64 -20.06
N ASP A 522 9.22 -17.38 -20.05
CA ASP A 522 9.83 -17.92 -21.27
C ASP A 522 8.97 -19.00 -21.93
N TRP A 523 8.45 -19.98 -21.18
CA TRP A 523 7.56 -21.03 -21.69
C TRP A 523 6.33 -20.46 -22.38
N THR A 524 5.73 -19.45 -21.75
CA THR A 524 4.59 -18.71 -22.30
C THR A 524 5.00 -17.71 -23.40
N GLY A 525 6.28 -17.62 -23.76
CA GLY A 525 6.82 -16.85 -24.88
C GLY A 525 7.07 -15.37 -24.61
N LEU A 526 6.88 -14.88 -23.39
CA LEU A 526 7.04 -13.46 -23.06
C LEU A 526 8.48 -12.97 -23.25
N VAL A 527 9.48 -13.84 -23.01
CA VAL A 527 10.89 -13.54 -23.34
C VAL A 527 11.08 -13.36 -24.84
N LYS A 528 10.69 -14.37 -25.65
CA LYS A 528 10.83 -14.35 -27.13
C LYS A 528 10.17 -13.13 -27.78
N TYR A 529 9.01 -12.71 -27.26
CA TYR A 529 8.21 -11.62 -27.83
C TYR A 529 8.38 -10.26 -27.13
N ASN A 530 9.35 -10.13 -26.20
CA ASN A 530 9.61 -8.90 -25.42
C ASN A 530 8.35 -8.35 -24.71
N LYS A 531 7.69 -9.22 -23.95
CA LYS A 531 6.42 -9.00 -23.25
C LYS A 531 6.45 -9.38 -21.75
N MET A 532 7.65 -9.58 -21.18
CA MET A 532 7.81 -9.87 -19.75
C MET A 532 7.18 -8.79 -18.87
N PHE A 533 6.75 -9.14 -17.66
CA PHE A 533 6.14 -8.18 -16.75
C PHE A 533 7.17 -7.18 -16.17
N PRO A 534 6.86 -5.86 -16.16
CA PRO A 534 7.69 -4.82 -15.54
C PRO A 534 7.54 -4.73 -14.01
N ASN A 535 6.92 -5.74 -13.39
CA ASN A 535 6.60 -5.87 -11.97
C ASN A 535 7.03 -7.28 -11.54
N ARG A 536 7.32 -7.52 -10.26
CA ARG A 536 7.66 -8.87 -9.79
C ARG A 536 6.42 -9.76 -9.65
N MET A 537 6.63 -11.08 -9.66
CA MET A 537 5.65 -12.01 -9.10
C MET A 537 5.72 -11.95 -7.58
N HIS A 538 4.63 -11.51 -6.93
CA HIS A 538 4.56 -11.47 -5.46
C HIS A 538 4.10 -12.82 -4.91
N ILE A 539 4.96 -13.45 -4.11
CA ILE A 539 4.73 -14.71 -3.41
C ILE A 539 4.69 -14.35 -1.93
N CYS A 540 3.54 -14.49 -1.26
CA CYS A 540 3.44 -14.09 0.15
C CYS A 540 2.78 -15.12 1.04
N ILE A 541 3.06 -14.99 2.34
CA ILE A 541 2.27 -15.64 3.37
C ILE A 541 0.87 -15.01 3.47
N ASP A 542 -0.15 -15.81 3.76
CA ASP A 542 -1.48 -15.34 4.13
C ASP A 542 -1.99 -16.16 5.32
N TYR A 543 -2.29 -15.49 6.43
CA TYR A 543 -2.68 -16.12 7.69
C TYR A 543 -4.19 -16.45 7.76
N LYS A 544 -4.96 -16.14 6.71
CA LYS A 544 -6.39 -16.48 6.54
C LYS A 544 -6.62 -17.50 5.41
N ALA A 545 -5.67 -17.66 4.50
CA ALA A 545 -5.70 -18.68 3.45
C ALA A 545 -5.82 -20.10 4.04
N LYS A 546 -6.74 -20.90 3.51
CA LYS A 546 -6.93 -22.32 3.88
C LYS A 546 -6.12 -23.29 3.02
N SER A 547 -5.72 -22.83 1.85
CA SER A 547 -4.89 -23.49 0.86
C SER A 547 -4.08 -22.42 0.12
N PRO A 548 -3.04 -22.81 -0.63
CA PRO A 548 -2.48 -21.94 -1.66
C PRO A 548 -3.57 -21.46 -2.64
N ASN A 549 -3.35 -20.29 -3.24
CA ASN A 549 -4.14 -19.77 -4.36
C ASN A 549 -3.43 -18.61 -5.07
N SER A 550 -3.82 -18.39 -6.32
CA SER A 550 -3.25 -17.39 -7.23
C SER A 550 -4.34 -16.49 -7.82
N SER A 551 -4.13 -15.18 -7.84
CA SER A 551 -4.99 -14.21 -8.54
C SER A 551 -4.32 -12.83 -8.61
N ASP A 552 -4.96 -11.83 -9.21
CA ASP A 552 -4.37 -10.49 -9.45
C ASP A 552 -3.52 -9.96 -8.27
N TYR A 553 -2.32 -9.51 -8.61
CA TYR A 553 -1.26 -8.96 -7.76
C TYR A 553 -0.46 -9.96 -6.91
N ARG A 554 -0.84 -11.24 -6.77
CA ARG A 554 -0.14 -12.19 -5.88
C ARG A 554 -0.45 -13.69 -6.06
N VAL A 555 0.51 -14.49 -5.61
CA VAL A 555 0.33 -15.87 -5.16
C VAL A 555 0.43 -15.91 -3.64
N VAL A 556 -0.47 -16.61 -2.94
CA VAL A 556 -0.43 -16.75 -1.47
C VAL A 556 -0.29 -18.20 -1.01
N PHE A 557 0.40 -18.39 0.11
CA PHE A 557 0.53 -19.68 0.81
C PHE A 557 0.17 -19.54 2.30
N ASN A 558 -0.47 -20.55 2.87
CA ASN A 558 -0.87 -20.52 4.29
C ASN A 558 0.30 -20.81 5.25
N ALA A 559 0.25 -20.23 6.45
CA ALA A 559 1.31 -20.13 7.46
C ALA A 559 1.77 -21.45 8.15
N SER A 560 2.02 -22.50 7.39
CA SER A 560 2.43 -23.83 7.87
C SER A 560 3.85 -24.20 7.47
N ASP A 561 4.52 -25.02 8.30
CA ASP A 561 5.88 -25.54 8.04
C ASP A 561 6.00 -26.22 6.66
N TYR A 562 4.93 -26.91 6.21
CA TYR A 562 4.88 -27.56 4.90
C TYR A 562 5.09 -26.58 3.73
N TYR A 563 4.54 -25.36 3.82
CA TYR A 563 4.72 -24.32 2.80
C TYR A 563 5.88 -23.37 3.10
N ALA A 564 6.35 -23.28 4.35
CA ALA A 564 7.59 -22.58 4.67
C ALA A 564 8.81 -23.25 4.01
N GLN A 565 8.84 -24.59 3.93
CA GLN A 565 9.99 -25.33 3.41
C GLN A 565 10.48 -24.87 2.01
N PRO A 566 9.67 -24.83 0.92
CA PRO A 566 10.17 -24.39 -0.39
C PRO A 566 10.73 -22.96 -0.43
N PHE A 567 10.46 -22.12 0.58
CA PHE A 567 10.96 -20.74 0.66
C PHE A 567 12.13 -20.59 1.64
N CYS A 568 12.21 -21.44 2.68
CA CYS A 568 13.22 -21.35 3.75
C CYS A 568 14.32 -22.42 3.64
N ASP A 569 14.12 -23.46 2.85
CA ASP A 569 15.03 -24.59 2.61
C ASP A 569 15.25 -24.72 1.08
N PRO A 570 16.31 -24.09 0.54
CA PRO A 570 16.57 -24.08 -0.90
C PRO A 570 17.06 -25.42 -1.46
N ASP A 571 17.45 -26.38 -0.60
CA ASP A 571 17.80 -27.75 -1.00
C ASP A 571 16.56 -28.64 -1.15
N ALA A 572 15.48 -28.37 -0.40
CA ALA A 572 14.21 -29.03 -0.63
C ALA A 572 13.46 -28.53 -1.88
N PHE A 573 13.70 -27.30 -2.35
CA PHE A 573 12.94 -26.70 -3.45
C PHE A 573 12.78 -27.61 -4.70
N PRO A 574 13.82 -28.30 -5.22
CA PRO A 574 13.65 -29.21 -6.37
C PRO A 574 12.65 -30.36 -6.14
N SER A 575 12.42 -30.76 -4.87
CA SER A 575 11.40 -31.76 -4.51
C SER A 575 10.02 -31.15 -4.18
N ARG A 576 9.96 -29.85 -3.92
CA ARG A 576 8.78 -29.11 -3.44
C ARG A 576 8.20 -28.11 -4.45
N CYS A 577 8.87 -27.87 -5.58
CA CYS A 577 8.58 -26.82 -6.57
C CYS A 577 7.16 -26.87 -7.16
N TRP A 578 6.50 -28.03 -7.19
CA TRP A 578 5.17 -28.19 -7.79
C TRP A 578 4.13 -27.25 -7.18
N GLY A 579 4.18 -26.99 -5.87
CA GLY A 579 3.27 -26.04 -5.21
C GLY A 579 3.46 -24.61 -5.73
N PRO A 580 4.66 -24.01 -5.59
CA PRO A 580 5.02 -22.74 -6.20
C PRO A 580 4.67 -22.63 -7.70
N ALA A 581 5.09 -23.59 -8.53
CA ALA A 581 4.87 -23.55 -9.98
C ALA A 581 3.40 -23.71 -10.38
N HIS A 582 2.59 -24.45 -9.62
CA HIS A 582 1.15 -24.59 -9.92
C HIS A 582 0.41 -23.26 -9.75
N GLU A 583 0.75 -22.50 -8.71
CA GLU A 583 0.13 -21.22 -8.40
C GLU A 583 0.69 -20.06 -9.24
N ILE A 584 1.99 -20.00 -9.49
CA ILE A 584 2.57 -19.02 -10.42
C ILE A 584 2.04 -19.29 -11.84
N GLY A 585 1.96 -20.56 -12.23
CA GLY A 585 1.34 -21.02 -13.47
C GLY A 585 -0.13 -20.62 -13.63
N HIS A 586 -0.92 -20.54 -12.55
CA HIS A 586 -2.29 -19.99 -12.59
C HIS A 586 -2.31 -18.50 -12.97
N SER A 587 -1.30 -17.73 -12.54
CA SER A 587 -1.18 -16.33 -12.93
C SER A 587 -0.74 -16.17 -14.38
N ASN A 588 0.19 -17.02 -14.84
CA ASN A 588 0.70 -17.07 -16.21
C ASN A 588 -0.23 -17.79 -17.21
N GLN A 589 -1.38 -18.32 -16.76
CA GLN A 589 -2.32 -19.05 -17.62
C GLN A 589 -3.08 -18.10 -18.57
N VAL A 590 -2.61 -18.00 -19.82
CA VAL A 590 -3.22 -17.23 -20.92
C VAL A 590 -4.68 -17.64 -21.14
N ARG A 591 -5.60 -16.66 -21.13
CA ARG A 591 -7.04 -16.89 -21.10
C ARG A 591 -7.84 -15.81 -21.87
N PRO A 592 -8.73 -16.17 -22.81
CA PRO A 592 -9.02 -17.52 -23.32
C PRO A 592 -7.87 -18.07 -24.20
N GLY A 593 -8.11 -19.19 -24.88
CA GLY A 593 -7.10 -19.89 -25.69
C GLY A 593 -6.49 -21.05 -24.91
N MET A 594 -5.46 -20.80 -24.09
CA MET A 594 -4.83 -21.83 -23.27
C MET A 594 -5.59 -22.16 -21.97
N LYS A 595 -6.71 -21.46 -21.69
CA LYS A 595 -7.65 -21.75 -20.62
C LYS A 595 -9.09 -21.68 -21.14
N TRP A 596 -9.82 -22.78 -21.00
CA TRP A 596 -11.28 -22.86 -21.18
C TRP A 596 -11.90 -23.68 -20.05
N ALA A 597 -13.24 -23.76 -20.02
CA ALA A 597 -13.97 -24.49 -18.98
C ALA A 597 -13.44 -25.91 -18.77
N GLY A 598 -13.00 -26.20 -17.54
CA GLY A 598 -12.43 -27.48 -17.11
C GLY A 598 -10.90 -27.56 -17.19
N MET A 599 -10.23 -26.64 -17.88
CA MET A 599 -8.76 -26.59 -18.02
C MET A 599 -8.04 -25.75 -16.97
N THR A 600 -8.76 -25.06 -16.06
CA THR A 600 -8.15 -24.19 -15.04
C THR A 600 -7.06 -24.93 -14.26
N GLU A 601 -7.38 -26.11 -13.72
CA GLU A 601 -6.44 -26.96 -12.99
C GLU A 601 -5.64 -27.93 -13.88
N VAL A 602 -5.56 -27.68 -15.19
CA VAL A 602 -4.88 -28.55 -16.16
C VAL A 602 -3.69 -27.83 -16.79
N THR A 603 -3.93 -26.76 -17.56
CA THR A 603 -2.90 -26.20 -18.46
C THR A 603 -1.87 -25.31 -17.77
N ASN A 604 -2.09 -24.92 -16.50
CA ASN A 604 -1.04 -24.35 -15.66
C ASN A 604 0.05 -25.38 -15.36
N ASN A 605 -0.31 -26.66 -15.17
CA ASN A 605 0.64 -27.72 -14.87
C ASN A 605 1.64 -28.03 -16.00
N LEU A 606 1.44 -27.51 -17.22
CA LEU A 606 2.47 -27.55 -18.27
C LEU A 606 3.75 -26.82 -17.82
N MET A 607 3.61 -25.70 -17.13
CA MET A 607 4.73 -24.96 -16.55
C MET A 607 5.38 -25.71 -15.39
N CYS A 608 4.61 -26.47 -14.61
CA CYS A 608 5.14 -27.34 -13.56
C CYS A 608 5.96 -28.51 -14.12
N LEU A 609 5.54 -29.12 -15.23
CA LEU A 609 6.31 -30.17 -15.92
C LEU A 609 7.58 -29.62 -16.56
N TRP A 610 7.51 -28.43 -17.16
CA TRP A 610 8.66 -27.72 -17.73
C TRP A 610 9.70 -27.34 -16.66
N GLU A 611 9.25 -26.86 -15.49
CA GLU A 611 10.15 -26.61 -14.34
C GLU A 611 10.81 -27.90 -13.83
N GLN A 612 10.07 -29.03 -13.81
CA GLN A 612 10.64 -30.32 -13.42
C GLN A 612 11.82 -30.73 -14.31
N GLU A 613 11.74 -30.54 -15.63
CA GLU A 613 12.86 -30.83 -16.55
C GLU A 613 14.11 -30.02 -16.19
N PHE A 614 13.98 -28.71 -15.97
CA PHE A 614 15.11 -27.84 -15.58
C PHE A 614 15.73 -28.20 -14.23
N LEU A 615 14.92 -28.69 -13.28
CA LEU A 615 15.37 -29.11 -11.96
C LEU A 615 15.94 -30.55 -11.95
N GLY A 616 16.06 -31.20 -13.11
CA GLY A 616 16.52 -32.59 -13.23
C GLY A 616 15.56 -33.59 -12.57
N ARG A 617 14.28 -33.23 -12.42
CA ARG A 617 13.25 -34.05 -11.80
C ARG A 617 12.55 -34.88 -12.87
N PRO A 618 12.31 -36.19 -12.65
CA PRO A 618 11.47 -36.97 -13.56
C PRO A 618 10.08 -36.34 -13.72
N CYS A 619 9.59 -36.30 -14.95
CA CYS A 619 8.26 -35.81 -15.29
C CYS A 619 7.18 -36.50 -14.44
N LYS A 620 6.32 -35.70 -13.78
CA LYS A 620 5.23 -36.23 -12.94
C LYS A 620 4.35 -37.25 -13.68
N LEU A 621 4.09 -37.05 -14.97
CA LEU A 621 3.26 -37.98 -15.76
C LEU A 621 3.89 -39.38 -15.93
N LEU A 622 5.23 -39.46 -15.84
CA LEU A 622 6.00 -40.67 -16.03
C LEU A 622 6.17 -41.48 -14.74
N VAL A 623 6.34 -40.82 -13.59
CA VAL A 623 6.68 -41.46 -12.30
C VAL A 623 5.55 -41.48 -11.25
N ASP A 624 4.62 -40.52 -11.31
CA ASP A 624 3.44 -40.51 -10.43
C ASP A 624 2.24 -41.18 -11.13
N GLY A 625 1.15 -41.35 -10.39
CA GLY A 625 -0.12 -41.87 -10.90
C GLY A 625 -0.25 -43.39 -10.88
N ALA A 626 0.84 -44.08 -10.51
CA ALA A 626 0.87 -45.51 -10.22
C ALA A 626 -0.23 -45.87 -9.22
N LYS A 627 -1.21 -46.68 -9.65
CA LYS A 627 -2.30 -47.16 -8.78
C LYS A 627 -2.95 -48.42 -9.35
N ASP A 628 -3.17 -49.41 -8.49
CA ASP A 628 -3.89 -50.68 -8.69
C ASP A 628 -3.43 -51.51 -9.90
N SER A 629 -3.73 -51.05 -11.12
CA SER A 629 -3.44 -51.71 -12.40
C SER A 629 -2.67 -50.85 -13.40
N TYR A 630 -2.25 -49.64 -13.03
CA TYR A 630 -1.54 -48.69 -13.90
C TYR A 630 -0.17 -48.34 -13.33
N LYS A 631 0.85 -48.24 -14.19
CA LYS A 631 2.24 -47.88 -13.86
C LYS A 631 2.41 -46.38 -13.62
N ASN A 632 1.70 -45.54 -14.37
CA ASN A 632 1.80 -44.08 -14.30
C ASN A 632 0.58 -43.37 -14.92
N PHE A 633 0.59 -42.04 -14.93
CA PHE A 633 -0.50 -41.24 -15.50
C PHE A 633 -0.67 -41.42 -17.02
N TYR A 634 0.39 -41.66 -17.81
CA TYR A 634 0.26 -41.94 -19.25
C TYR A 634 -0.61 -43.17 -19.51
N GLU A 635 -0.23 -44.33 -18.94
CA GLU A 635 -0.95 -45.59 -19.14
C GLU A 635 -2.41 -45.46 -18.64
N ARG A 636 -2.61 -44.76 -17.53
CA ARG A 636 -3.95 -44.50 -16.97
C ARG A 636 -4.80 -43.57 -17.83
N ALA A 637 -4.22 -42.52 -18.41
CA ALA A 637 -4.92 -41.58 -19.28
C ALA A 637 -5.30 -42.23 -20.62
N ILE A 638 -4.38 -43.02 -21.19
CA ILE A 638 -4.61 -43.83 -22.39
C ILE A 638 -5.79 -44.78 -22.16
N ASN A 639 -5.79 -45.54 -21.06
CA ASN A 639 -6.91 -46.44 -20.75
C ASN A 639 -8.22 -45.69 -20.49
N TYR A 640 -8.20 -44.59 -19.73
CA TYR A 640 -9.43 -43.89 -19.34
C TYR A 640 -10.07 -43.08 -20.47
N ILE A 641 -9.27 -42.38 -21.27
CA ILE A 641 -9.73 -41.46 -22.31
C ILE A 641 -9.71 -42.13 -23.68
N VAL A 642 -8.54 -42.64 -24.13
CA VAL A 642 -8.36 -43.14 -25.50
C VAL A 642 -9.08 -44.47 -25.71
N LEU A 643 -8.75 -45.49 -24.93
CA LEU A 643 -9.38 -46.81 -25.03
C LEU A 643 -10.83 -46.79 -24.52
N GLY A 644 -11.10 -45.97 -23.50
CA GLY A 644 -12.44 -45.68 -23.00
C GLY A 644 -13.32 -44.80 -23.91
N LYS A 645 -12.76 -44.25 -25.01
CA LYS A 645 -13.43 -43.38 -25.99
C LYS A 645 -14.22 -42.22 -25.36
N ARG A 646 -13.65 -41.57 -24.35
CA ARG A 646 -14.28 -40.45 -23.61
C ARG A 646 -13.94 -39.11 -24.24
N ALA A 647 -14.88 -38.17 -24.21
CA ALA A 647 -14.58 -36.76 -24.50
C ALA A 647 -13.59 -36.20 -23.46
N HIS A 648 -12.62 -35.40 -23.91
CA HIS A 648 -11.49 -34.88 -23.09
C HIS A 648 -11.94 -34.09 -21.86
N CYS A 649 -13.06 -33.37 -21.96
CA CYS A 649 -13.65 -32.60 -20.87
C CYS A 649 -14.28 -33.46 -19.75
N LEU A 650 -14.32 -34.79 -19.91
CA LEU A 650 -14.81 -35.77 -18.92
C LEU A 650 -16.18 -35.40 -18.30
N PRO A 651 -17.24 -35.26 -19.13
CA PRO A 651 -18.55 -34.81 -18.68
C PRO A 651 -19.15 -35.72 -17.61
N GLY A 652 -19.61 -35.13 -16.50
CA GLY A 652 -20.23 -35.84 -15.39
C GLY A 652 -19.25 -36.47 -14.38
N GLU A 653 -17.94 -36.41 -14.64
CA GLU A 653 -16.93 -36.84 -13.66
C GLU A 653 -16.83 -35.83 -12.51
N SER A 654 -16.97 -36.29 -11.27
CA SER A 654 -17.02 -35.42 -10.09
C SER A 654 -15.64 -35.16 -9.48
N ASN A 655 -14.72 -36.11 -9.62
CA ASN A 655 -13.37 -36.06 -9.04
C ASN A 655 -12.31 -36.29 -10.14
N ILE A 656 -12.28 -35.41 -11.14
CA ILE A 656 -11.32 -35.50 -12.26
C ILE A 656 -9.89 -35.34 -11.74
N ILE A 657 -9.07 -36.38 -11.96
CA ILE A 657 -7.61 -36.32 -11.82
C ILE A 657 -7.05 -35.57 -13.03
N ARG A 658 -6.47 -34.39 -12.79
CA ARG A 658 -6.14 -33.41 -13.82
C ARG A 658 -4.95 -33.83 -14.68
N GLU A 659 -4.04 -34.61 -14.13
CA GLU A 659 -2.93 -35.23 -14.84
C GLU A 659 -3.41 -36.08 -16.03
N LEU A 660 -4.60 -36.71 -15.95
CA LEU A 660 -5.16 -37.47 -17.07
C LEU A 660 -5.57 -36.57 -18.25
N GLN A 661 -5.99 -35.33 -17.97
CA GLN A 661 -6.30 -34.33 -18.99
C GLN A 661 -5.03 -33.63 -19.53
N LEU A 662 -3.95 -33.62 -18.74
CA LEU A 662 -2.67 -32.97 -19.05
C LEU A 662 -1.82 -33.75 -20.07
N VAL A 663 -1.86 -35.09 -20.03
CA VAL A 663 -1.08 -35.98 -20.93
C VAL A 663 -1.09 -35.54 -22.40
N PRO A 664 -2.24 -35.33 -23.09
CA PRO A 664 -2.24 -34.91 -24.49
C PRO A 664 -1.50 -33.61 -24.77
N PHE A 665 -1.50 -32.65 -23.84
CA PHE A 665 -0.75 -31.41 -24.01
C PHE A 665 0.76 -31.68 -23.89
N TRP A 666 1.20 -32.43 -22.88
CA TRP A 666 2.62 -32.73 -22.73
C TRP A 666 3.16 -33.63 -23.85
N GLN A 667 2.34 -34.53 -24.40
CA GLN A 667 2.71 -35.31 -25.60
C GLN A 667 2.94 -34.43 -26.84
N LEU A 668 2.24 -33.29 -26.97
CA LEU A 668 2.54 -32.29 -28.01
C LEU A 668 3.90 -31.61 -27.78
N LYS A 669 4.32 -31.40 -26.52
CA LYS A 669 5.70 -30.98 -26.19
C LYS A 669 6.68 -32.06 -26.66
N LEU A 670 6.57 -33.27 -26.12
CA LEU A 670 7.49 -34.38 -26.44
C LEU A 670 7.69 -34.56 -27.95
N TYR A 671 6.60 -34.54 -28.71
CA TYR A 671 6.67 -34.75 -30.15
C TYR A 671 7.12 -33.50 -30.94
N LEU A 672 6.47 -32.35 -30.74
CA LEU A 672 6.74 -31.18 -31.58
C LEU A 672 8.05 -30.49 -31.17
N VAL A 673 8.38 -30.44 -29.88
CA VAL A 673 9.58 -29.79 -29.34
C VAL A 673 10.78 -30.74 -29.39
N ASP A 674 10.68 -31.93 -28.81
CA ASP A 674 11.87 -32.78 -28.58
C ASP A 674 12.17 -33.68 -29.80
N VAL A 675 11.16 -34.34 -30.38
CA VAL A 675 11.33 -35.21 -31.57
C VAL A 675 11.50 -34.40 -32.87
N LEU A 676 10.65 -33.39 -33.11
CA LEU A 676 10.69 -32.56 -34.33
C LEU A 676 11.52 -31.26 -34.20
N GLY A 677 12.07 -30.95 -33.04
CA GLY A 677 12.94 -29.78 -32.85
C GLY A 677 12.25 -28.40 -32.95
N LYS A 678 10.91 -28.31 -32.91
CA LYS A 678 10.17 -27.03 -32.99
C LYS A 678 10.19 -26.32 -31.63
N LYS A 679 11.37 -25.90 -31.19
CA LYS A 679 11.68 -25.41 -29.82
C LYS A 679 10.76 -24.31 -29.28
N ASP A 680 10.16 -23.52 -30.16
CA ASP A 680 9.27 -22.42 -29.80
C ASP A 680 7.77 -22.73 -29.96
N PHE A 681 7.38 -23.97 -30.29
CA PHE A 681 5.98 -24.31 -30.59
C PHE A 681 4.99 -23.80 -29.53
N TYR A 682 5.32 -23.96 -28.23
CA TYR A 682 4.50 -23.41 -27.16
C TYR A 682 4.56 -21.89 -27.06
N ARG A 683 5.74 -21.26 -27.13
CA ARG A 683 5.90 -19.79 -27.13
C ARG A 683 5.04 -19.13 -28.21
N ASP A 684 5.01 -19.74 -29.39
CA ASP A 684 4.28 -19.25 -30.57
C ASP A 684 2.77 -19.50 -30.45
N LEU A 685 2.36 -20.60 -29.81
CA LEU A 685 0.95 -20.91 -29.50
C LEU A 685 0.37 -19.97 -28.43
N TYR A 686 1.12 -19.70 -27.36
CA TYR A 686 0.74 -18.71 -26.34
C TYR A 686 0.69 -17.30 -26.94
N GLU A 687 1.63 -16.93 -27.80
CA GLU A 687 1.63 -15.62 -28.49
C GLU A 687 0.49 -15.49 -29.49
N HIS A 688 0.19 -16.55 -30.25
CA HIS A 688 -0.97 -16.58 -31.12
C HIS A 688 -2.24 -16.19 -30.36
N TYR A 689 -2.49 -16.81 -29.20
CA TYR A 689 -3.65 -16.50 -28.38
C TYR A 689 -3.64 -15.11 -27.73
N ARG A 690 -2.48 -14.47 -27.55
CA ARG A 690 -2.43 -13.05 -27.14
C ARG A 690 -2.83 -12.12 -28.27
N MET A 691 -2.38 -12.41 -29.50
CA MET A 691 -2.51 -11.51 -30.64
C MET A 691 -3.80 -11.69 -31.46
N THR A 692 -4.50 -12.82 -31.35
CA THR A 692 -5.81 -13.00 -32.01
C THR A 692 -6.99 -12.49 -31.18
N PRO A 693 -8.11 -12.08 -31.84
CA PRO A 693 -9.37 -11.79 -31.16
C PRO A 693 -9.93 -13.02 -30.44
N ASP A 694 -10.54 -12.81 -29.28
CA ASP A 694 -11.18 -13.88 -28.53
C ASP A 694 -12.42 -14.41 -29.25
N LEU A 695 -12.60 -15.74 -29.26
CA LEU A 695 -13.80 -16.36 -29.82
C LEU A 695 -15.00 -16.16 -28.89
N ASP A 696 -16.13 -15.75 -29.46
CA ASP A 696 -17.37 -15.57 -28.69
C ASP A 696 -17.90 -16.91 -28.13
N THR A 697 -17.71 -17.09 -26.82
CA THR A 697 -18.25 -18.23 -26.08
C THR A 697 -19.66 -18.00 -25.52
N SER A 698 -20.26 -16.82 -25.71
CA SER A 698 -21.66 -16.58 -25.33
C SER A 698 -22.64 -17.26 -26.30
N SER A 699 -22.39 -17.17 -27.62
CA SER A 699 -23.16 -17.90 -28.63
C SER A 699 -22.65 -19.33 -28.87
N LYS A 700 -21.32 -19.55 -28.92
CA LYS A 700 -20.72 -20.85 -29.27
C LYS A 700 -20.38 -21.75 -28.08
N THR A 701 -20.66 -21.30 -26.85
CA THR A 701 -20.25 -21.97 -25.59
C THR A 701 -18.72 -22.12 -25.46
N GLN A 702 -18.25 -22.77 -24.39
CA GLN A 702 -16.81 -22.97 -24.15
C GLN A 702 -16.18 -24.04 -25.04
N GLY A 703 -16.98 -24.92 -25.68
CA GLY A 703 -16.47 -26.01 -26.52
C GLY A 703 -15.72 -25.54 -27.77
N ILE A 704 -16.04 -24.35 -28.29
CA ILE A 704 -15.34 -23.76 -29.42
C ILE A 704 -13.84 -23.52 -29.15
N LEU A 705 -13.46 -23.25 -27.89
CA LEU A 705 -12.07 -23.01 -27.52
C LEU A 705 -11.22 -24.29 -27.58
N GLN A 706 -11.83 -25.45 -27.27
CA GLN A 706 -11.17 -26.74 -27.43
C GLN A 706 -10.97 -27.10 -28.91
N LEU A 707 -11.98 -26.82 -29.75
CA LEU A 707 -11.86 -27.00 -31.22
C LEU A 707 -10.82 -26.04 -31.82
N ASP A 708 -10.73 -24.82 -31.29
CA ASP A 708 -9.73 -23.86 -31.74
C ASP A 708 -8.31 -24.26 -31.29
N PHE A 709 -8.14 -24.82 -30.08
CA PHE A 709 -6.87 -25.43 -29.68
C PHE A 709 -6.40 -26.50 -30.68
N VAL A 710 -7.31 -27.39 -31.11
CA VAL A 710 -7.01 -28.38 -32.17
C VAL A 710 -6.59 -27.70 -33.48
N ARG A 711 -7.31 -26.66 -33.92
CA ARG A 711 -7.00 -25.88 -35.13
C ARG A 711 -5.60 -25.26 -35.04
N GLN A 712 -5.33 -24.48 -33.99
CA GLN A 712 -4.11 -23.69 -33.88
C GLN A 712 -2.88 -24.56 -33.64
N VAL A 713 -3.01 -25.69 -32.93
CA VAL A 713 -1.94 -26.70 -32.87
C VAL A 713 -1.61 -27.24 -34.26
N CYS A 714 -2.61 -27.62 -35.07
CA CYS A 714 -2.37 -28.12 -36.44
C CYS A 714 -1.76 -27.04 -37.34
N ASP A 715 -2.30 -25.81 -37.31
CA ASP A 715 -1.87 -24.69 -38.15
C ASP A 715 -0.48 -24.13 -37.76
N LEU A 716 -0.06 -24.20 -36.49
CA LEU A 716 1.29 -23.81 -36.07
C LEU A 716 2.31 -24.94 -36.23
N ALA A 717 1.93 -26.18 -35.94
CA ALA A 717 2.81 -27.34 -36.19
C ALA A 717 3.08 -27.54 -37.70
N LYS A 718 2.16 -27.08 -38.57
CA LYS A 718 2.05 -27.44 -40.00
C LYS A 718 1.91 -28.95 -40.17
N MET A 719 1.05 -29.55 -39.36
CA MET A 719 0.82 -30.99 -39.30
C MET A 719 -0.65 -31.30 -39.05
N ASN A 720 -1.15 -32.35 -39.69
CA ASN A 720 -2.47 -32.90 -39.44
C ASN A 720 -2.41 -33.84 -38.21
N LEU A 721 -2.87 -33.31 -37.07
CA LEU A 721 -2.96 -34.00 -35.78
C LEU A 721 -4.40 -34.45 -35.44
N ILE A 722 -5.32 -34.46 -36.41
CA ILE A 722 -6.74 -34.80 -36.19
C ILE A 722 -6.91 -36.17 -35.53
N GLU A 723 -6.17 -37.20 -35.97
CA GLU A 723 -6.28 -38.55 -35.39
C GLU A 723 -5.73 -38.64 -33.95
N PHE A 724 -4.73 -37.82 -33.59
CA PHE A 724 -4.27 -37.68 -32.21
C PHE A 724 -5.33 -37.01 -31.32
N PHE A 725 -6.00 -35.97 -31.84
CA PHE A 725 -7.06 -35.27 -31.11
C PHE A 725 -8.40 -36.04 -31.05
N LYS A 726 -8.68 -36.91 -32.02
CA LYS A 726 -9.75 -37.92 -31.92
C LYS A 726 -9.45 -38.93 -30.82
N ALA A 727 -8.24 -39.50 -30.82
CA ALA A 727 -7.82 -40.47 -29.80
C ALA A 727 -7.97 -39.88 -28.39
N TRP A 728 -7.52 -38.65 -28.17
CA TRP A 728 -7.64 -37.95 -26.89
C TRP A 728 -9.01 -37.33 -26.59
N GLY A 729 -10.04 -37.57 -27.42
CA GLY A 729 -11.41 -37.13 -27.15
C GLY A 729 -11.65 -35.62 -27.27
N PHE A 730 -10.73 -34.86 -27.87
CA PHE A 730 -10.95 -33.45 -28.19
C PHE A 730 -12.02 -33.28 -29.27
N LEU A 731 -12.05 -34.22 -30.21
CA LEU A 731 -12.99 -34.30 -31.32
C LEU A 731 -14.05 -35.38 -31.03
N THR A 732 -14.86 -35.15 -30.01
CA THR A 732 -15.99 -36.02 -29.63
C THR A 732 -17.22 -35.16 -29.35
N PRO A 733 -18.39 -35.44 -29.95
CA PRO A 733 -19.60 -34.68 -29.67
C PRO A 733 -19.97 -34.71 -28.19
N VAL A 734 -20.22 -33.55 -27.62
CA VAL A 734 -20.60 -33.40 -26.20
C VAL A 734 -21.53 -32.20 -26.04
N ASN A 735 -22.51 -32.33 -25.16
CA ASN A 735 -23.38 -31.25 -24.71
C ASN A 735 -23.48 -31.36 -23.18
N THR A 736 -22.77 -30.49 -22.47
CA THR A 736 -22.64 -30.56 -21.02
C THR A 736 -22.52 -29.18 -20.37
N THR A 737 -22.47 -29.16 -19.05
CA THR A 737 -22.14 -27.97 -18.25
C THR A 737 -21.08 -28.36 -17.24
N LEU A 738 -19.94 -27.68 -17.29
CA LEU A 738 -18.79 -27.93 -16.42
C LEU A 738 -18.83 -26.94 -15.26
N ASN A 739 -18.63 -27.42 -14.02
CA ASN A 739 -18.36 -26.55 -12.88
C ASN A 739 -16.85 -26.38 -12.75
N ASP A 740 -16.37 -25.20 -13.13
CA ASP A 740 -14.95 -24.86 -13.18
C ASP A 740 -14.83 -23.40 -12.73
N TYR A 741 -14.79 -23.19 -11.41
CA TYR A 741 -14.94 -21.87 -10.78
C TYR A 741 -16.20 -21.13 -11.26
N GLY A 742 -17.30 -21.88 -11.40
CA GLY A 742 -18.57 -21.41 -11.95
C GLY A 742 -19.15 -22.37 -12.99
N SER A 743 -20.46 -22.30 -13.17
CA SER A 743 -21.21 -23.14 -14.12
C SER A 743 -21.06 -22.62 -15.55
N LYS A 744 -20.42 -23.40 -16.43
CA LYS A 744 -20.07 -23.00 -17.81
C LYS A 744 -20.60 -24.03 -18.81
N LYS A 745 -21.42 -23.60 -19.78
CA LYS A 745 -21.86 -24.48 -20.89
C LYS A 745 -20.69 -24.89 -21.77
N PHE A 746 -20.63 -26.17 -22.12
CA PHE A 746 -19.60 -26.74 -22.99
C PHE A 746 -20.27 -27.66 -24.02
N VAL A 747 -20.30 -27.20 -25.27
CA VAL A 747 -20.94 -27.91 -26.39
C VAL A 747 -19.99 -28.00 -27.58
N ILE A 748 -19.87 -29.19 -28.14
CA ILE A 748 -19.20 -29.51 -29.41
C ILE A 748 -20.16 -30.42 -30.18
N THR A 749 -20.57 -30.04 -31.39
CA THR A 749 -21.41 -30.90 -32.24
C THR A 749 -20.57 -31.64 -33.27
N GLN A 750 -21.11 -32.73 -33.83
CA GLN A 750 -20.45 -33.45 -34.92
C GLN A 750 -20.17 -32.51 -36.12
N LYS A 751 -21.10 -31.60 -36.43
CA LYS A 751 -20.93 -30.61 -37.50
C LYS A 751 -19.72 -29.68 -37.29
N ASP A 752 -19.43 -29.31 -36.05
CA ASP A 752 -18.27 -28.45 -35.73
C ASP A 752 -16.95 -29.23 -35.88
N ILE A 753 -16.97 -30.52 -35.55
CA ILE A 753 -15.85 -31.45 -35.78
C ILE A 753 -15.65 -31.67 -37.29
N ASP A 754 -16.69 -32.03 -38.03
CA ASP A 754 -16.64 -32.27 -39.49
C ASP A 754 -16.09 -31.06 -40.25
N ALA A 755 -16.51 -29.85 -39.85
CA ALA A 755 -16.04 -28.60 -40.42
C ALA A 755 -14.54 -28.36 -40.15
N LEU A 756 -14.07 -28.62 -38.92
CA LEU A 756 -12.65 -28.51 -38.56
C LEU A 756 -11.79 -29.59 -39.23
N GLU A 757 -12.29 -30.81 -39.37
CA GLU A 757 -11.60 -31.87 -40.10
C GLU A 757 -11.43 -31.51 -41.57
N LEU A 758 -12.48 -31.03 -42.23
CA LEU A 758 -12.42 -30.54 -43.61
C LEU A 758 -11.47 -29.34 -43.74
N GLU A 759 -11.51 -28.41 -42.78
CA GLU A 759 -10.60 -27.26 -42.71
C GLU A 759 -9.12 -27.71 -42.69
N ILE A 760 -8.74 -28.60 -41.76
CA ILE A 760 -7.34 -29.07 -41.62
C ILE A 760 -6.93 -29.99 -42.77
N GLN A 761 -7.83 -30.85 -43.28
CA GLN A 761 -7.56 -31.66 -44.47
C GLN A 761 -7.29 -30.79 -45.71
N SER A 762 -8.00 -29.67 -45.87
CA SER A 762 -7.80 -28.75 -47.01
C SER A 762 -6.40 -28.11 -47.05
N LYS A 763 -5.73 -27.97 -45.90
CA LYS A 763 -4.36 -27.44 -45.77
C LYS A 763 -3.30 -28.39 -46.37
N LYS A 764 -3.64 -29.67 -46.58
CA LYS A 764 -2.74 -30.75 -47.04
C LYS A 764 -1.47 -30.93 -46.19
N TYR A 765 -1.54 -30.63 -44.90
CA TYR A 765 -0.42 -30.87 -43.99
C TYR A 765 -0.05 -32.37 -43.91
N PRO A 766 1.23 -32.71 -43.71
CA PRO A 766 1.65 -34.09 -43.43
C PRO A 766 0.89 -34.64 -42.22
N LYS A 767 0.61 -35.94 -42.20
CA LYS A 767 0.01 -36.61 -41.04
C LYS A 767 1.06 -36.80 -39.95
N ALA A 768 0.63 -36.70 -38.70
CA ALA A 768 1.41 -37.20 -37.56
C ALA A 768 1.57 -38.74 -37.62
N PRO A 769 2.59 -39.31 -36.94
CA PRO A 769 2.76 -40.75 -36.78
C PRO A 769 1.51 -41.46 -36.27
N SER A 770 1.33 -42.71 -36.69
CA SER A 770 0.29 -43.59 -36.16
C SER A 770 0.47 -43.80 -34.66
N GLU A 771 -0.64 -43.77 -33.91
CA GLU A 771 -0.65 -44.00 -32.45
C GLU A 771 0.23 -43.03 -31.64
N LEU A 772 0.46 -41.80 -32.12
CA LEU A 772 1.23 -40.75 -31.40
C LEU A 772 0.79 -40.53 -29.94
N TRP A 773 -0.46 -40.85 -29.59
CA TRP A 773 -0.97 -40.87 -28.20
C TRP A 773 -0.25 -41.86 -27.27
N LYS A 774 0.67 -42.69 -27.77
CA LYS A 774 1.58 -43.56 -27.00
C LYS A 774 2.94 -42.93 -26.67
N ILE A 775 3.23 -41.69 -27.09
CA ILE A 775 4.53 -41.07 -26.82
C ILE A 775 4.71 -40.73 -25.34
N THR A 776 5.91 -41.00 -24.83
CA THR A 776 6.41 -40.72 -23.48
C THR A 776 7.90 -40.40 -23.57
N GLU A 777 8.49 -39.89 -22.51
CA GLU A 777 9.94 -39.64 -22.42
C GLU A 777 10.78 -40.91 -22.67
N ASN A 778 10.22 -42.10 -22.40
CA ASN A 778 10.91 -43.38 -22.55
C ASN A 778 10.93 -43.94 -23.98
N ASN A 779 10.14 -43.39 -24.92
CA ASN A 779 9.99 -43.94 -26.27
C ASN A 779 9.92 -42.87 -27.38
N LEU A 780 10.53 -41.69 -27.17
CA LEU A 780 10.63 -40.62 -28.17
C LEU A 780 11.17 -41.10 -29.53
N ALA A 781 12.11 -42.05 -29.51
CA ALA A 781 12.76 -42.59 -30.71
C ALA A 781 11.81 -43.36 -31.65
N ASP A 782 10.67 -43.85 -31.15
CA ASP A 782 9.67 -44.60 -31.94
C ASP A 782 8.87 -43.68 -32.89
N PHE A 783 9.04 -42.35 -32.79
CA PHE A 783 8.20 -41.35 -33.47
C PHE A 783 8.98 -40.37 -34.39
N HIS A 784 10.27 -40.59 -34.66
CA HIS A 784 11.09 -39.75 -35.55
C HIS A 784 10.64 -39.77 -37.02
#